data_AF-A0AAV9VCB4-F1
#
_entry.id   AF-A0AAV9VCB4-F1
#
_cell.length_a   1.000
_cell.length_b   1.000
_cell.length_c   1.000
_cell.angle_alpha   90.00
_cell.angle_beta   90.00
_cell.angle_gamma   90.00
#
_symmetry.space_group_name_H-M   'P 1'
#
loop_
_entity.id
_entity.type
_entity.pdbx_description
1 polymer ?
#
loop_
_entity_poly.entity_id
_entity_poly.type
_entity_poly.pdbx_seq_one_letter_code
_entity_poly.pdbx_strand_id
1 'polypeptide(L)'
;MSNCGSYSVGWVCALDTEYVAARCMLDEKYDGPEVLSTNDNNNYTLGRIKQHHVVIAVLPDGQYGTTSATAVLKDMLHSFPNIRTCLMVGIGGGAPSQKHDIRFGDIVVSAPRDGGGSVFQYDFGKTTQGQPFQPKGYLSPPPVFLRTAINGLKTKYEEEGHRFEDTINGILQKNRRLQRKYKRPDPSTDRLYKSDVIHPPDETECATCCGDDPSKLISRPERNEDEDDPAIHYGLIASANQLMKDASVRDRLIAENDVLCFEMEAAGLMSQFPCLIIRGICDYSDSHKNKEWQGYAAMTAAAYAKDLLYEIAPTKIEAERKIADIPGVLSSIESKLRDIQTSSETTSNTIEHLSSDHHQEKIKRWISPLESSTNLDKALRKRHEGSGLWLLEDERFRTWKTERCSFLWLEGSPGAGKTILCSTIIDNLSPQNLLYYYYDFNDLKKQQFESMIRALTYQLYYKCHKASTQLDSLFSSCINGLEQPVLKKLIQAFSDMLAQAEETWIVLDALDECNKGCRDELLTWMSEILNQATNSNTNVHLLVTSRPEEDIKSAITQFADANCRVSLQSSLTADDIGAYVRWRVRDSDDFRRWKTHPDVQGEIESILITKADGMFRWVACQLDVLKECLDYRRLSKALVSLPETLDETYSRILNGISKEYIRDTIKLLQFLVYSERPIYIEEAVDIIAVDTEGSPYFDPKYRMPNQSDILRCCASLVIAVPVMRPSFHPRAKFARRTELHLAHFSVKEYLMSDRLKDDLVQNFRETCAKASMAKTCLAYLLDLQLEIGTPALMIGDAFPLVTYCIRCWVGLAVVAERLDEALQYFIRRLFDDRRCFFEDGYHTSVWSTEWMPKISEPSGTLESKLCFASWNGLTNAVKYLIDQGADVNRVVEYHRKDSPFAIGTVIGAQIITHWMSVGPRADLRGLRGETRLMTALEAAAENGSYEIVELLLQSGADVHIGNAFSCACQCKCQGHGDRKSCGRYEIVELLLANYDIESKDKSSILASALFEAARTGHSDIVELLLAKSADANAEAHGAAYQSHPITVAPLGGYYRIVEALLANGAAVDMGPRDVNMRGNRMASALQWASAGGHYEIVRLLLANGADVNAKGGHLGSALQLAAGPGHHEIVELLLAHGADIEARDDRSPSALQSASGFGQYETVRVLLENGANVNARISGRGSWSNMTALQLALERIQYRVADLLVAHGANE
;
A
#
# COMPACT_ATOMS: atom_id res chain seq x y z
N MET A 1 12.06 -51.88 35.31
CA MET A 1 10.97 -52.07 34.33
C MET A 1 9.84 -51.10 34.68
N SER A 2 9.91 -49.89 34.15
CA SER A 2 8.95 -48.82 34.42
C SER A 2 7.66 -49.10 33.64
N ASN A 3 6.71 -49.83 34.23
CA ASN A 3 5.41 -50.04 33.61
C ASN A 3 4.67 -48.69 33.49
N CYS A 4 4.51 -48.17 32.26
CA CYS A 4 3.85 -46.89 31.98
C CYS A 4 2.40 -46.83 32.52
N GLY A 5 1.76 -47.98 32.75
CA GLY A 5 0.44 -48.07 33.39
C GLY A 5 0.41 -47.75 34.90
N SER A 6 1.55 -47.53 35.56
CA SER A 6 1.63 -47.24 37.00
C SER A 6 1.57 -45.74 37.36
N TYR A 7 1.72 -44.86 36.36
CA TYR A 7 1.74 -43.40 36.55
C TYR A 7 0.33 -42.82 36.58
N SER A 8 0.01 -42.06 37.63
CA SER A 8 -1.34 -41.54 37.89
C SER A 8 -1.43 -40.01 37.84
N VAL A 9 -0.29 -39.31 37.92
CA VAL A 9 -0.20 -37.85 37.92
C VAL A 9 0.64 -37.38 36.74
N GLY A 10 0.04 -36.56 35.86
CA GLY A 10 0.75 -35.84 34.80
C GLY A 10 1.17 -34.45 35.26
N TRP A 11 2.40 -34.04 34.95
CA TRP A 11 2.92 -32.71 35.24
C TRP A 11 3.46 -32.09 33.95
N VAL A 12 2.85 -31.00 33.49
CA VAL A 12 3.23 -30.34 32.22
C VAL A 12 3.96 -29.02 32.52
N CYS A 13 5.13 -28.84 31.90
CA CYS A 13 5.96 -27.64 31.96
C CYS A 13 6.06 -27.01 30.56
N ALA A 14 5.96 -25.69 30.46
CA ALA A 14 6.13 -24.94 29.21
C ALA A 14 7.60 -24.68 28.87
N LEU A 15 8.43 -24.39 29.87
CA LEU A 15 9.83 -24.00 29.65
C LEU A 15 10.83 -24.99 30.24
N ASP A 16 12.05 -24.99 29.70
CA ASP A 16 13.20 -25.75 30.22
C ASP A 16 13.44 -25.50 31.71
N THR A 17 13.23 -24.25 32.12
CA THR A 17 13.47 -23.73 33.46
C THR A 17 12.47 -24.31 34.46
N GLU A 18 11.22 -24.43 34.03
CA GLU A 18 10.14 -25.06 34.79
C GLU A 18 10.35 -26.58 34.87
N TYR A 19 10.79 -27.20 33.77
CA TYR A 19 11.08 -28.63 33.72
C TYR A 19 12.23 -29.01 34.66
N VAL A 20 13.28 -28.20 34.72
CA VAL A 20 14.37 -28.39 35.69
C VAL A 20 13.87 -28.29 37.12
N ALA A 21 13.04 -27.28 37.45
CA ALA A 21 12.47 -27.11 38.78
C ALA A 21 11.59 -28.30 39.18
N ALA A 22 10.67 -28.73 38.31
CA ALA A 22 9.80 -29.88 38.53
C ALA A 22 10.58 -31.17 38.77
N ARG A 23 11.63 -31.44 37.97
CA ARG A 23 12.51 -32.59 38.16
C ARG A 23 13.27 -32.55 39.48
N CYS A 24 13.52 -31.38 40.06
CA CYS A 24 14.18 -31.27 41.37
C CYS A 24 13.25 -31.61 42.53
N MET A 25 11.94 -31.61 42.33
CA MET A 25 10.94 -31.87 43.38
C MET A 25 10.59 -33.35 43.56
N LEU A 26 11.01 -34.23 42.64
CA LEU A 26 10.87 -35.68 42.75
C LEU A 26 11.66 -36.22 43.95
N ASP A 27 11.02 -37.05 44.79
CA ASP A 27 11.69 -37.74 45.89
C ASP A 27 12.59 -38.87 45.35
N GLU A 28 12.12 -39.55 44.30
CA GLU A 28 12.85 -40.57 43.55
C GLU A 28 12.70 -40.33 42.04
N LYS A 29 13.80 -40.47 41.30
CA LYS A 29 13.82 -40.43 39.83
C LYS A 29 13.96 -41.83 39.28
N TYR A 30 13.21 -42.13 38.23
CA TYR A 30 13.27 -43.40 37.52
C TYR A 30 13.83 -43.21 36.12
N ASP A 31 14.39 -44.29 35.57
CA ASP A 31 14.84 -44.31 34.18
C ASP A 31 13.67 -44.10 33.23
N GLY A 32 13.97 -43.47 32.08
CA GLY A 32 12.97 -43.14 31.06
C GLY A 32 12.26 -44.38 30.49
N PRO A 33 11.13 -44.17 29.80
CA PRO A 33 10.36 -45.28 29.21
C PRO A 33 11.14 -45.95 28.07
N GLU A 34 11.25 -47.29 28.10
CA GLU A 34 11.92 -48.08 27.04
C GLU A 34 11.09 -48.17 25.75
N VAL A 35 9.76 -48.06 25.86
CA VAL A 35 8.82 -48.13 24.75
C VAL A 35 7.76 -47.04 24.94
N LEU A 36 7.66 -46.15 23.96
CA LEU A 36 6.62 -45.13 23.84
C LEU A 36 5.65 -45.48 22.72
N SER A 37 4.49 -44.83 22.70
CA SER A 37 3.57 -44.86 21.55
C SER A 37 4.30 -44.42 20.27
N THR A 38 3.96 -45.02 19.12
CA THR A 38 4.64 -44.79 17.82
C THR A 38 4.60 -43.33 17.33
N ASN A 39 3.74 -42.49 17.91
CA ASN A 39 3.56 -41.08 17.54
C ASN A 39 3.79 -40.11 18.71
N ASP A 40 4.35 -40.56 19.84
CA ASP A 40 4.66 -39.70 20.99
C ASP A 40 6.06 -39.10 20.86
N ASN A 41 6.13 -37.78 20.69
CA ASN A 41 7.38 -37.04 20.51
C ASN A 41 7.86 -36.33 21.78
N ASN A 42 7.20 -36.55 22.92
CA ASN A 42 7.54 -35.87 24.16
C ASN A 42 8.78 -36.48 24.83
N ASN A 43 9.50 -35.63 25.55
CA ASN A 43 10.55 -36.06 26.46
C ASN A 43 10.01 -36.12 27.90
N TYR A 44 10.11 -37.29 28.53
CA TYR A 44 9.57 -37.53 29.87
C TYR A 44 10.65 -37.71 30.92
N THR A 45 10.41 -37.14 32.10
CA THR A 45 11.06 -37.60 33.34
C THR A 45 10.04 -38.32 34.19
N LEU A 46 10.39 -39.55 34.59
CA LEU A 46 9.57 -40.38 35.46
C LEU A 46 10.10 -40.33 36.89
N GLY A 47 9.18 -40.34 37.86
CA GLY A 47 9.58 -40.38 39.25
C GLY A 47 8.42 -40.55 40.21
N ARG A 48 8.72 -40.33 41.49
CA ARG A 48 7.76 -40.45 42.58
C ARG A 48 7.82 -39.24 43.50
N ILE A 49 6.64 -38.77 43.92
CA ILE A 49 6.46 -37.77 44.98
C ILE A 49 5.58 -38.41 46.05
N LYS A 50 6.10 -38.58 47.26
CA LYS A 50 5.49 -39.37 48.34
C LYS A 50 5.11 -40.78 47.84
N GLN A 51 3.83 -41.06 47.58
CA GLN A 51 3.36 -42.35 47.08
C GLN A 51 2.75 -42.25 45.67
N HIS A 52 2.86 -41.09 45.02
CA HIS A 52 2.31 -40.84 43.69
C HIS A 52 3.38 -41.03 42.62
N HIS A 53 3.09 -41.83 41.60
CA HIS A 53 3.92 -41.97 40.40
C HIS A 53 3.63 -40.81 39.45
N VAL A 54 4.63 -39.97 39.23
CA VAL A 54 4.53 -38.72 38.47
C VAL A 54 5.29 -38.83 37.15
N VAL A 55 4.63 -38.44 36.07
CA VAL A 55 5.25 -38.24 34.76
C VAL A 55 5.32 -36.76 34.46
N ILE A 56 6.52 -36.26 34.20
CA ILE A 56 6.78 -34.85 33.88
C ILE A 56 7.14 -34.74 32.41
N ALA A 57 6.45 -33.87 31.67
CA ALA A 57 6.80 -33.52 30.30
C ALA A 57 7.09 -32.03 30.17
N VAL A 58 7.89 -31.68 29.16
CA VAL A 58 8.17 -30.32 28.75
C VAL A 58 7.74 -30.12 27.31
N LEU A 59 7.27 -28.92 26.97
CA LEU A 59 6.98 -28.55 25.60
C LEU A 59 8.27 -28.55 24.74
N PRO A 60 8.18 -28.79 23.42
CA PRO A 60 9.33 -28.76 22.52
C PRO A 60 10.03 -27.38 22.54
N ASP A 61 11.35 -27.37 22.39
CA ASP A 61 12.13 -26.13 22.40
C ASP A 61 11.63 -25.13 21.33
N GLY A 62 11.47 -23.88 21.73
CA GLY A 62 10.89 -22.82 20.90
C GLY A 62 9.38 -22.90 20.64
N GLN A 63 8.65 -23.90 21.17
CA GLN A 63 7.19 -24.01 21.05
C GLN A 63 6.48 -23.69 22.37
N TYR A 64 5.63 -22.67 22.36
CA TYR A 64 4.80 -22.24 23.50
C TYR A 64 3.40 -21.84 23.00
N GLY A 65 2.45 -21.70 23.93
CA GLY A 65 1.05 -21.40 23.63
C GLY A 65 0.10 -22.60 23.74
N THR A 66 -1.21 -22.34 23.58
CA THR A 66 -2.28 -23.28 23.95
C THR A 66 -2.28 -24.60 23.16
N THR A 67 -1.83 -24.57 21.91
CA THR A 67 -1.85 -25.74 21.01
C THR A 67 -0.74 -26.74 21.35
N SER A 68 0.46 -26.25 21.65
CA SER A 68 1.62 -27.08 22.02
C SER A 68 1.38 -27.79 23.36
N ALA A 69 0.81 -27.10 24.35
CA ALA A 69 0.44 -27.73 25.63
C ALA A 69 -0.61 -28.84 25.46
N THR A 70 -1.56 -28.66 24.54
CA THR A 70 -2.60 -29.66 24.23
C THR A 70 -2.01 -30.90 23.53
N ALA A 71 -1.06 -30.71 22.62
CA ALA A 71 -0.37 -31.81 21.93
C ALA A 71 0.49 -32.64 22.90
N VAL A 72 1.25 -31.98 23.77
CA VAL A 72 2.06 -32.67 24.81
C VAL A 72 1.17 -33.51 25.71
N LEU A 73 0.03 -32.98 26.17
CA LEU A 73 -0.89 -33.76 27.00
C LEU A 73 -1.47 -34.96 26.23
N LYS A 74 -1.87 -34.77 24.96
CA LYS A 74 -2.42 -35.86 24.15
C LYS A 74 -1.45 -37.04 24.08
N ASP A 75 -0.21 -36.77 23.72
CA ASP A 75 0.81 -37.81 23.54
C ASP A 75 1.14 -38.48 24.90
N MET A 76 1.17 -37.69 25.97
CA MET A 76 1.30 -38.20 27.35
C MET A 76 0.18 -39.16 27.72
N LEU A 77 -1.07 -38.85 27.39
CA LEU A 77 -2.21 -39.72 27.68
C LEU A 77 -2.19 -41.03 26.85
N HIS A 78 -1.62 -41.01 25.65
CA HIS A 78 -1.42 -42.21 24.84
C HIS A 78 -0.36 -43.15 25.44
N SER A 79 0.78 -42.61 25.88
CA SER A 79 1.87 -43.42 26.43
C SER A 79 1.65 -43.80 27.91
N PHE A 80 0.90 -42.99 28.67
CA PHE A 80 0.60 -43.20 30.09
C PHE A 80 -0.92 -43.25 30.32
N PRO A 81 -1.59 -44.38 30.01
CA PRO A 81 -3.05 -44.46 30.02
C PRO A 81 -3.69 -44.42 31.41
N ASN A 82 -2.90 -44.53 32.50
CA ASN A 82 -3.41 -44.48 33.88
C ASN A 82 -3.36 -43.09 34.52
N ILE A 83 -3.02 -42.04 33.77
CA ILE A 83 -3.09 -40.66 34.28
C ILE A 83 -4.55 -40.33 34.62
N ARG A 84 -4.76 -39.80 35.83
CA ARG A 84 -6.06 -39.46 36.41
C ARG A 84 -6.18 -37.99 36.77
N THR A 85 -5.05 -37.32 37.01
CA THR A 85 -5.00 -35.89 37.27
C THR A 85 -3.79 -35.26 36.60
N CYS A 86 -3.90 -33.97 36.26
CA CYS A 86 -2.85 -33.21 35.64
C CYS A 86 -2.61 -31.90 36.38
N LEU A 87 -1.34 -31.57 36.60
CA LEU A 87 -0.86 -30.29 37.11
C LEU A 87 -0.12 -29.55 36.01
N MET A 88 -0.36 -28.26 35.91
CA MET A 88 0.39 -27.38 35.02
C MET A 88 1.10 -26.34 35.87
N VAL A 89 2.42 -26.53 35.99
CA VAL A 89 3.24 -25.77 36.93
C VAL A 89 4.33 -25.08 36.14
N GLY A 90 4.47 -23.78 36.36
CA GLY A 90 5.38 -22.97 35.59
C GLY A 90 5.49 -21.56 36.13
N ILE A 91 5.98 -20.64 35.30
CA ILE A 91 6.08 -19.22 35.64
C ILE A 91 5.02 -18.40 34.91
N GLY A 92 4.66 -17.27 35.49
CA GLY A 92 3.71 -16.34 34.88
C GLY A 92 4.01 -14.90 35.29
N GLY A 93 3.33 -13.97 34.63
CA GLY A 93 3.40 -12.55 34.97
C GLY A 93 2.37 -12.19 36.01
N GLY A 94 2.77 -11.54 37.09
CA GLY A 94 1.92 -11.12 38.19
C GLY A 94 1.07 -9.92 37.82
N ALA A 95 -0.09 -9.80 38.46
CA ALA A 95 -1.03 -8.71 38.26
C ALA A 95 -1.30 -8.00 39.62
N PRO A 96 -0.35 -7.18 40.10
CA PRO A 96 -0.46 -6.55 41.42
C PRO A 96 -1.59 -5.52 41.45
N SER A 97 -2.31 -5.43 42.57
CA SER A 97 -3.40 -4.48 42.79
C SER A 97 -3.44 -4.00 44.24
N GLN A 98 -4.26 -2.99 44.54
CA GLN A 98 -4.45 -2.54 45.93
C GLN A 98 -5.00 -3.65 46.85
N LYS A 99 -5.67 -4.66 46.29
CA LYS A 99 -6.26 -5.79 47.02
C LYS A 99 -5.31 -6.97 47.16
N HIS A 100 -4.39 -7.14 46.21
CA HIS A 100 -3.48 -8.28 46.11
C HIS A 100 -2.05 -7.78 45.86
N ASP A 101 -1.23 -7.78 46.92
CA ASP A 101 0.19 -7.41 46.86
C ASP A 101 1.04 -8.60 46.34
N ILE A 102 0.99 -8.79 45.02
CA ILE A 102 1.72 -9.84 44.32
C ILE A 102 3.17 -9.39 44.07
N ARG A 103 4.13 -10.22 44.46
CA ARG A 103 5.58 -9.96 44.39
C ARG A 103 6.32 -11.03 43.58
N PHE A 104 7.56 -10.77 43.18
CA PHE A 104 8.37 -11.78 42.51
C PHE A 104 8.68 -12.96 43.44
N GLY A 105 8.57 -14.18 42.91
CA GLY A 105 8.68 -15.41 43.70
C GLY A 105 7.39 -15.88 44.36
N ASP A 106 6.37 -15.02 44.48
CA ASP A 106 5.03 -15.41 44.94
C ASP A 106 4.41 -16.47 44.02
N ILE A 107 3.44 -17.20 44.56
CA ILE A 107 2.76 -18.29 43.87
C ILE A 107 1.30 -17.90 43.65
N VAL A 108 0.82 -18.00 42.42
CA VAL A 108 -0.60 -17.86 42.07
C VAL A 108 -1.16 -19.24 41.70
N VAL A 109 -2.22 -19.64 42.38
CA VAL A 109 -2.91 -20.92 42.19
C VAL A 109 -4.32 -20.66 41.67
N SER A 110 -4.70 -21.34 40.57
CA SER A 110 -6.02 -21.14 39.99
C SER A 110 -7.14 -21.61 40.93
N ALA A 111 -8.07 -20.70 41.24
CA ALA A 111 -9.20 -20.98 42.12
C ALA A 111 -10.49 -20.30 41.61
N PRO A 112 -11.64 -20.98 41.63
CA PRO A 112 -12.91 -20.40 41.21
C PRO A 112 -13.41 -19.34 42.21
N ARG A 113 -13.98 -18.23 41.71
CA ARG A 113 -14.68 -17.19 42.49
C ARG A 113 -16.10 -16.98 41.94
N ASP A 114 -17.07 -16.71 42.82
CA ASP A 114 -18.46 -16.31 42.50
C ASP A 114 -19.20 -17.18 41.47
N GLY A 115 -18.93 -18.49 41.44
CA GLY A 115 -19.55 -19.43 40.49
C GLY A 115 -18.96 -19.38 39.07
N GLY A 116 -17.93 -18.56 38.83
CA GLY A 116 -17.17 -18.47 37.58
C GLY A 116 -16.06 -19.50 37.43
N GLY A 117 -15.44 -19.53 36.24
CA GLY A 117 -14.29 -20.38 35.93
C GLY A 117 -13.00 -19.95 36.64
N SER A 118 -11.99 -20.81 36.66
CA SER A 118 -10.70 -20.55 37.33
C SER A 118 -9.60 -20.00 36.39
N VAL A 119 -9.84 -20.09 35.08
CA VAL A 119 -9.00 -19.47 34.04
C VAL A 119 -9.87 -18.69 33.07
N PHE A 120 -9.39 -17.51 32.69
CA PHE A 120 -10.07 -16.58 31.79
C PHE A 120 -9.27 -16.40 30.50
N GLN A 121 -9.84 -16.78 29.36
CA GLN A 121 -9.18 -16.59 28.06
C GLN A 121 -9.55 -15.23 27.46
N TYR A 122 -8.62 -14.27 27.51
CA TYR A 122 -8.92 -12.86 27.25
C TYR A 122 -8.78 -12.43 25.78
N ASP A 123 -8.14 -13.23 24.92
CA ASP A 123 -7.96 -12.97 23.48
C ASP A 123 -8.95 -13.75 22.60
N PHE A 124 -9.90 -14.48 23.21
CA PHE A 124 -10.87 -15.32 22.52
C PHE A 124 -12.31 -14.82 22.74
N GLY A 125 -12.93 -14.31 21.68
CA GLY A 125 -14.14 -13.51 21.81
C GLY A 125 -14.69 -12.99 20.49
N LYS A 126 -15.80 -12.24 20.56
CA LYS A 126 -16.42 -11.64 19.39
C LYS A 126 -16.08 -10.16 19.30
N THR A 127 -15.48 -9.76 18.19
CA THR A 127 -15.32 -8.35 17.83
C THR A 127 -16.53 -7.91 17.02
N THR A 128 -17.38 -7.07 17.60
CA THR A 128 -18.54 -6.48 16.91
C THR A 128 -18.22 -5.04 16.56
N GLN A 129 -18.55 -4.59 15.34
CA GLN A 129 -18.17 -3.25 14.88
C GLN A 129 -18.70 -2.16 15.82
N GLY A 130 -17.79 -1.34 16.37
CA GLY A 130 -18.12 -0.26 17.30
C GLY A 130 -18.33 -0.70 18.76
N GLN A 131 -18.06 -1.96 19.09
CA GLN A 131 -18.13 -2.48 20.45
C GLN A 131 -16.73 -2.94 20.92
N PRO A 132 -16.41 -2.81 22.22
CA PRO A 132 -15.21 -3.42 22.78
C PRO A 132 -15.25 -4.94 22.59
N PHE A 133 -14.08 -5.55 22.47
CA PHE A 133 -13.94 -7.00 22.32
C PHE A 133 -14.69 -7.72 23.45
N GLN A 134 -15.58 -8.65 23.10
CA GLN A 134 -16.33 -9.42 24.09
C GLN A 134 -15.70 -10.83 24.25
N PRO A 135 -14.86 -11.05 25.28
CA PRO A 135 -14.26 -12.35 25.55
C PRO A 135 -15.34 -13.37 25.93
N LYS A 136 -15.20 -14.62 25.47
CA LYS A 136 -16.24 -15.65 25.58
C LYS A 136 -15.90 -16.87 26.44
N GLY A 137 -14.78 -16.92 27.16
CA GLY A 137 -14.33 -18.16 27.80
C GLY A 137 -13.86 -18.03 29.24
N TYR A 138 -14.75 -18.31 30.20
CA TYR A 138 -14.34 -18.82 31.51
C TYR A 138 -14.24 -20.35 31.43
N LEU A 139 -13.11 -20.91 31.86
CA LEU A 139 -12.83 -22.34 31.76
C LEU A 139 -13.15 -23.10 33.06
N SER A 140 -13.47 -24.39 32.93
CA SER A 140 -13.98 -25.26 34.00
C SER A 140 -13.06 -25.28 35.24
N PRO A 141 -13.60 -25.27 36.47
CA PRO A 141 -12.80 -25.28 37.69
C PRO A 141 -12.04 -26.60 37.89
N PRO A 142 -10.96 -26.61 38.70
CA PRO A 142 -10.21 -27.82 39.01
C PRO A 142 -11.09 -28.90 39.70
N PRO A 143 -10.70 -30.19 39.61
CA PRO A 143 -11.42 -31.28 40.26
C PRO A 143 -11.65 -31.04 41.74
N VAL A 144 -12.77 -31.53 42.27
CA VAL A 144 -13.20 -31.28 43.66
C VAL A 144 -12.12 -31.71 44.66
N PHE A 145 -11.49 -32.87 44.46
CA PHE A 145 -10.47 -33.36 45.39
C PHE A 145 -9.23 -32.47 45.46
N LEU A 146 -8.81 -31.84 44.34
CA LEU A 146 -7.71 -30.87 44.33
C LEU A 146 -8.10 -29.60 45.09
N ARG A 147 -9.34 -29.12 44.91
CA ARG A 147 -9.86 -27.96 45.66
C ARG A 147 -9.92 -28.24 47.16
N THR A 148 -10.31 -29.45 47.56
CA THR A 148 -10.28 -29.87 48.97
C THR A 148 -8.85 -29.94 49.52
N ALA A 149 -7.91 -30.47 48.75
CA ALA A 149 -6.50 -30.50 49.14
C ALA A 149 -5.87 -29.11 49.26
N ILE A 150 -6.23 -28.18 48.37
CA ILE A 150 -5.83 -26.76 48.47
C ILE A 150 -6.32 -26.16 49.79
N ASN A 151 -7.58 -26.40 50.18
CA ASN A 151 -8.10 -25.89 51.46
C ASN A 151 -7.39 -26.50 52.66
N GLY A 152 -7.06 -27.80 52.62
CA GLY A 152 -6.27 -28.45 53.67
C GLY A 152 -4.86 -27.85 53.78
N LEU A 153 -4.19 -27.69 52.64
CA LEU A 153 -2.85 -27.10 52.59
C LEU A 153 -2.84 -25.63 53.04
N LYS A 154 -3.86 -24.84 52.65
CA LYS A 154 -4.04 -23.46 53.10
C LYS A 154 -4.17 -23.38 54.62
N THR A 155 -4.96 -24.27 55.23
CA THR A 155 -5.12 -24.35 56.69
C THR A 155 -3.79 -24.67 57.37
N LYS A 156 -3.01 -25.59 56.79
CA LYS A 156 -1.70 -25.96 57.31
C LYS A 156 -0.67 -24.82 57.22
N TYR A 157 -0.64 -24.08 56.10
CA TYR A 157 0.24 -22.92 55.98
C TYR A 157 -0.18 -21.79 56.92
N GLU A 158 -1.48 -21.59 57.16
CA GLU A 158 -1.97 -20.62 58.14
C GLU A 158 -1.58 -20.98 59.59
N GLU A 159 -1.48 -22.28 59.92
CA GLU A 159 -1.08 -22.76 61.26
C GLU A 159 0.44 -22.84 61.47
N GLU A 160 1.17 -23.37 60.49
CA GLU A 160 2.59 -23.77 60.63
C GLU A 160 3.57 -22.98 59.76
N GLY A 161 3.07 -22.16 58.82
CA GLY A 161 3.84 -21.56 57.73
C GLY A 161 4.27 -22.58 56.66
N HIS A 162 4.76 -22.11 55.52
CA HIS A 162 5.34 -22.96 54.48
C HIS A 162 6.86 -23.11 54.62
N ARG A 163 7.46 -24.15 54.00
CA ARG A 163 8.92 -24.39 54.03
C ARG A 163 9.59 -24.36 52.66
N PHE A 164 9.12 -23.47 51.78
CA PHE A 164 9.66 -23.36 50.42
C PHE A 164 11.13 -23.01 50.41
N GLU A 165 11.55 -22.01 51.18
CA GLU A 165 12.94 -21.55 51.19
C GLU A 165 13.91 -22.65 51.68
N ASP A 166 13.54 -23.36 52.75
CA ASP A 166 14.31 -24.52 53.25
C ASP A 166 14.43 -25.63 52.19
N THR A 167 13.31 -25.95 51.52
CA THR A 167 13.25 -26.98 50.49
C THR A 167 14.13 -26.62 49.29
N ILE A 168 14.02 -25.38 48.80
CA ILE A 168 14.79 -24.87 47.67
C ILE A 168 16.27 -24.81 48.03
N ASN A 169 16.63 -24.24 49.19
CA ASN A 169 18.02 -24.16 49.64
C ASN A 169 18.64 -25.55 49.81
N GLY A 170 17.90 -26.52 50.35
CA GLY A 170 18.35 -27.91 50.45
C GLY A 170 18.66 -28.55 49.08
N ILE A 171 17.85 -28.28 48.06
CA ILE A 171 18.09 -28.73 46.68
C ILE A 171 19.33 -28.04 46.09
N LEU A 172 19.44 -26.72 46.26
CA LEU A 172 20.54 -25.92 45.73
C LEU A 172 21.89 -26.25 46.38
N GLN A 173 21.90 -26.65 47.66
CA GLN A 173 23.11 -27.14 48.33
C GLN A 173 23.58 -28.48 47.75
N LYS A 174 22.64 -29.39 47.44
CA LYS A 174 22.94 -30.69 46.82
C LYS A 174 23.39 -30.57 45.36
N ASN A 175 22.92 -29.54 44.63
CA ASN A 175 23.26 -29.34 43.23
C ASN A 175 23.80 -27.92 42.96
N ARG A 176 25.11 -27.74 43.18
CA ARG A 176 25.80 -26.44 43.06
C ARG A 176 25.64 -25.76 41.70
N ARG A 177 25.40 -26.52 40.61
CA ARG A 177 25.20 -25.94 39.26
C ARG A 177 23.92 -25.12 39.15
N LEU A 178 22.90 -25.44 39.96
CA LEU A 178 21.61 -24.73 39.93
C LEU A 178 21.65 -23.40 40.65
N GLN A 179 22.63 -23.16 41.53
CA GLN A 179 22.72 -21.94 42.34
C GLN A 179 22.82 -20.65 41.51
N ARG A 180 23.39 -20.72 40.29
CA ARG A 180 23.54 -19.55 39.43
C ARG A 180 22.22 -19.01 38.87
N LYS A 181 21.23 -19.88 38.63
CA LYS A 181 19.96 -19.52 37.95
C LYS A 181 18.72 -19.64 38.85
N TYR A 182 18.75 -20.49 39.88
CA TYR A 182 17.56 -20.86 40.67
C TYR A 182 17.60 -20.40 42.14
N LYS A 183 18.66 -19.69 42.56
CA LYS A 183 18.72 -19.08 43.89
C LYS A 183 17.79 -17.87 43.94
N ARG A 184 17.18 -17.61 45.11
CA ARG A 184 16.43 -16.37 45.37
C ARG A 184 17.31 -15.14 45.04
N PRO A 185 16.89 -14.29 44.09
CA PRO A 185 17.58 -13.02 43.82
C PRO A 185 17.43 -12.05 45.00
N ASP A 186 18.20 -10.96 44.98
CA ASP A 186 18.12 -9.94 46.02
C ASP A 186 16.72 -9.28 46.02
N PRO A 187 16.02 -9.16 47.17
CA PRO A 187 14.68 -8.58 47.22
C PRO A 187 14.58 -7.16 46.64
N SER A 188 15.66 -6.37 46.66
CA SER A 188 15.71 -5.03 46.06
C SER A 188 15.52 -5.03 44.53
N THR A 189 15.66 -6.18 43.87
CA THR A 189 15.46 -6.33 42.43
C THR A 189 13.98 -6.52 42.04
N ASP A 190 13.08 -6.72 43.01
CA ASP A 190 11.63 -6.69 42.80
C ASP A 190 11.12 -5.24 42.74
N ARG A 191 11.13 -4.69 41.53
CA ARG A 191 10.70 -3.32 41.24
C ARG A 191 9.38 -3.31 40.49
N LEU A 192 8.37 -2.64 41.06
CA LEU A 192 7.08 -2.38 40.40
C LEU A 192 7.03 -0.94 39.90
N TYR A 193 7.08 -0.75 38.58
CA TYR A 193 6.95 0.54 37.93
C TYR A 193 5.49 0.95 37.77
N LYS A 194 5.24 2.27 37.67
CA LYS A 194 3.93 2.80 37.28
C LYS A 194 3.60 2.42 35.84
N SER A 195 2.32 2.23 35.54
CA SER A 195 1.83 1.67 34.27
C SER A 195 2.08 2.55 33.04
N ASP A 196 2.40 3.83 33.23
CA ASP A 196 2.78 4.79 32.19
C ASP A 196 4.28 4.80 31.86
N VAL A 197 5.10 4.06 32.63
CA VAL A 197 6.53 3.88 32.37
C VAL A 197 6.69 2.72 31.40
N ILE A 198 7.23 3.00 30.21
CA ILE A 198 7.44 1.99 29.15
C ILE A 198 8.93 1.69 29.02
N HIS A 199 9.28 0.41 29.09
CA HIS A 199 10.65 -0.07 28.90
C HIS A 199 11.03 -0.09 27.42
N PRO A 200 12.17 0.50 27.00
CA PRO A 200 12.64 0.46 25.62
C PRO A 200 12.98 -0.98 25.15
N PRO A 201 12.79 -1.34 23.86
CA PRO A 201 12.93 -2.73 23.39
C PRO A 201 14.35 -3.34 23.46
N ASP A 202 15.41 -2.52 23.49
CA ASP A 202 16.79 -2.93 23.22
C ASP A 202 17.77 -2.76 24.40
N GLU A 203 17.28 -2.44 25.61
CA GLU A 203 18.12 -2.26 26.80
C GLU A 203 18.00 -3.44 27.78
N THR A 204 19.10 -3.82 28.45
CA THR A 204 19.19 -5.11 29.17
C THR A 204 18.80 -5.06 30.66
N GLU A 205 18.81 -3.90 31.32
CA GLU A 205 18.52 -3.78 32.76
C GLU A 205 17.59 -2.60 33.09
N CYS A 206 16.45 -2.89 33.74
CA CYS A 206 15.39 -1.91 33.99
C CYS A 206 15.83 -0.72 34.88
N ALA A 207 16.74 -0.94 35.82
CA ALA A 207 17.23 0.10 36.74
C ALA A 207 17.98 1.22 36.01
N THR A 208 18.72 0.85 34.96
CA THR A 208 19.60 1.75 34.21
C THR A 208 18.80 2.60 33.21
N CYS A 209 17.78 2.00 32.61
CA CYS A 209 17.00 2.62 31.53
C CYS A 209 15.77 3.39 32.03
N CYS A 210 15.05 2.85 33.02
CA CYS A 210 13.81 3.44 33.54
C CYS A 210 14.09 4.36 34.76
N GLY A 211 15.19 4.11 35.46
CA GLY A 211 15.67 4.87 36.62
C GLY A 211 15.02 4.43 37.95
N ASP A 212 15.79 4.53 39.05
CA ASP A 212 15.36 4.20 40.42
C ASP A 212 14.65 5.37 41.14
N ASP A 213 14.03 6.29 40.40
CA ASP A 213 13.36 7.46 40.99
C ASP A 213 12.08 7.01 41.75
N PRO A 214 11.91 7.34 43.05
CA PRO A 214 10.71 7.03 43.81
C PRO A 214 9.41 7.55 43.18
N SER A 215 9.48 8.55 42.31
CA SER A 215 8.33 9.08 41.56
C SER A 215 7.84 8.16 40.44
N LYS A 216 8.66 7.21 39.97
CA LYS A 216 8.34 6.26 38.89
C LYS A 216 8.00 4.85 39.39
N LEU A 217 8.37 4.54 40.63
CA LEU A 217 8.09 3.26 41.28
C LEU A 217 6.85 3.35 42.18
N ILE A 218 6.17 2.23 42.35
CA ILE A 218 5.11 2.08 43.35
C ILE A 218 5.76 1.69 44.68
N SER A 219 5.69 2.60 45.67
CA SER A 219 6.20 2.34 47.02
C SER A 219 5.37 1.25 47.70
N ARG A 220 6.02 0.18 48.14
CA ARG A 220 5.42 -0.96 48.85
C ARG A 220 6.20 -1.20 50.16
N PRO A 221 5.53 -1.33 51.32
CA PRO A 221 6.22 -1.64 52.59
C PRO A 221 6.83 -3.06 52.55
N GLU A 222 7.86 -3.32 53.35
CA GLU A 222 8.33 -4.69 53.58
C GLU A 222 7.22 -5.53 54.24
N ARG A 223 7.14 -6.82 53.90
CA ARG A 223 6.20 -7.73 54.54
C ARG A 223 6.59 -7.92 56.00
N ASN A 224 5.60 -7.97 56.89
CA ASN A 224 5.85 -8.17 58.32
C ASN A 224 6.23 -9.63 58.63
N GLU A 225 6.78 -9.90 59.81
CA GLU A 225 7.15 -11.28 60.23
C GLU A 225 5.96 -12.27 60.26
N ASP A 226 4.73 -11.75 60.31
CA ASP A 226 3.49 -12.53 60.31
C ASP A 226 2.95 -12.82 58.88
N GLU A 227 3.63 -12.38 57.82
CA GLU A 227 3.23 -12.58 56.42
C GLU A 227 4.18 -13.55 55.70
N ASP A 228 3.61 -14.52 54.96
CA ASP A 228 4.40 -15.46 54.15
C ASP A 228 5.20 -14.74 53.04
N ASP A 229 6.48 -15.11 52.91
CA ASP A 229 7.36 -14.61 51.86
C ASP A 229 8.25 -15.74 51.30
N PRO A 230 7.92 -16.31 50.13
CA PRO A 230 6.92 -15.86 49.15
C PRO A 230 5.45 -16.16 49.51
N ALA A 231 4.52 -15.26 49.20
CA ALA A 231 3.10 -15.43 49.50
C ALA A 231 2.38 -16.29 48.45
N ILE A 232 1.26 -16.89 48.86
CA ILE A 232 0.40 -17.71 47.99
C ILE A 232 -0.95 -17.02 47.76
N HIS A 233 -1.27 -16.76 46.49
CA HIS A 233 -2.49 -16.09 46.06
C HIS A 233 -3.42 -17.07 45.33
N TYR A 234 -4.71 -17.04 45.68
CA TYR A 234 -5.73 -17.93 45.10
C TYR A 234 -6.78 -17.12 44.34
N GLY A 235 -6.90 -17.34 43.03
CA GLY A 235 -7.88 -16.63 42.20
C GLY A 235 -7.77 -16.88 40.71
N LEU A 236 -8.22 -15.89 39.93
CA LEU A 236 -8.35 -16.00 38.48
C LEU A 236 -7.01 -15.81 37.76
N ILE A 237 -6.66 -16.74 36.87
CA ILE A 237 -5.50 -16.63 35.98
C ILE A 237 -5.97 -16.35 34.56
N ALA A 238 -5.41 -15.33 33.92
CA ALA A 238 -5.71 -14.97 32.54
C ALA A 238 -4.74 -15.68 31.57
N SER A 239 -5.29 -16.26 30.51
CA SER A 239 -4.55 -17.06 29.52
C SER A 239 -4.82 -16.58 28.10
N ALA A 240 -3.82 -16.61 27.20
CA ALA A 240 -3.98 -16.21 25.79
C ALA A 240 -2.90 -16.81 24.89
N ASN A 241 -3.11 -16.72 23.57
CA ASN A 241 -2.08 -17.03 22.56
C ASN A 241 -1.07 -15.89 22.37
N GLN A 242 -1.25 -14.75 23.04
CA GLN A 242 -0.36 -13.58 22.98
C GLN A 242 0.22 -13.27 24.37
N LEU A 243 1.50 -12.89 24.39
CA LEU A 243 2.18 -12.46 25.61
C LEU A 243 1.70 -11.07 26.04
N MET A 244 1.18 -10.94 27.26
CA MET A 244 0.81 -9.64 27.82
C MET A 244 2.06 -8.81 28.15
N LYS A 245 2.20 -7.64 27.52
CA LYS A 245 3.27 -6.66 27.80
C LYS A 245 2.74 -5.23 27.99
N ASP A 246 1.43 -5.04 28.00
CA ASP A 246 0.79 -3.73 28.09
C ASP A 246 0.19 -3.55 29.49
N ALA A 247 0.85 -2.71 30.30
CA ALA A 247 0.42 -2.42 31.67
C ALA A 247 -0.99 -1.79 31.72
N SER A 248 -1.38 -1.02 30.71
CA SER A 248 -2.71 -0.39 30.65
C SER A 248 -3.82 -1.41 30.37
N VAL A 249 -3.54 -2.40 29.52
CA VAL A 249 -4.48 -3.51 29.27
C VAL A 249 -4.53 -4.44 30.48
N ARG A 250 -3.39 -4.75 31.09
CA ARG A 250 -3.28 -5.51 32.35
C ARG A 250 -4.15 -4.89 33.44
N ASP A 251 -3.96 -3.61 33.74
CA ASP A 251 -4.66 -2.93 34.83
C ASP A 251 -6.18 -2.86 34.60
N ARG A 252 -6.60 -2.72 33.33
CA ARG A 252 -8.01 -2.79 32.96
C ARG A 252 -8.60 -4.17 33.25
N LEU A 253 -7.90 -5.23 32.87
CA LEU A 253 -8.36 -6.61 33.11
C LEU A 253 -8.37 -6.98 34.60
N ILE A 254 -7.44 -6.42 35.40
CA ILE A 254 -7.47 -6.49 36.86
C ILE A 254 -8.75 -5.84 37.39
N ALA A 255 -9.04 -4.60 36.96
CA ALA A 255 -10.21 -3.86 37.44
C ALA A 255 -11.55 -4.51 37.02
N GLU A 256 -11.60 -5.10 35.82
CA GLU A 256 -12.82 -5.72 35.29
C GLU A 256 -13.07 -7.14 35.82
N ASN A 257 -12.01 -7.95 36.03
CA ASN A 257 -12.15 -9.39 36.28
C ASN A 257 -11.35 -9.92 37.49
N ASP A 258 -10.65 -9.07 38.26
CA ASP A 258 -9.86 -9.45 39.44
C ASP A 258 -8.78 -10.52 39.11
N VAL A 259 -8.14 -10.37 37.95
CA VAL A 259 -7.05 -11.24 37.45
C VAL A 259 -5.81 -11.10 38.32
N LEU A 260 -5.20 -12.22 38.70
CA LEU A 260 -4.00 -12.26 39.56
C LEU A 260 -2.70 -12.57 38.79
N CYS A 261 -2.80 -13.24 37.65
CA CYS A 261 -1.64 -13.67 36.86
C CYS A 261 -2.01 -13.79 35.37
N PHE A 262 -1.07 -13.48 34.49
CA PHE A 262 -1.15 -13.75 33.05
C PHE A 262 -0.16 -14.85 32.64
N GLU A 263 -0.60 -15.76 31.77
CA GLU A 263 0.21 -16.83 31.20
C GLU A 263 -0.31 -17.18 29.78
N MET A 264 0.32 -18.12 29.06
CA MET A 264 0.03 -18.33 27.64
C MET A 264 -0.48 -19.73 27.26
N GLU A 265 -0.58 -20.66 28.20
CA GLU A 265 -0.72 -22.08 27.87
C GLU A 265 -1.95 -22.76 28.52
N ALA A 266 -2.42 -22.28 29.67
CA ALA A 266 -3.47 -22.94 30.45
C ALA A 266 -4.83 -23.02 29.74
N ALA A 267 -5.18 -22.06 28.87
CA ALA A 267 -6.45 -22.08 28.17
C ALA A 267 -6.64 -23.30 27.26
N GLY A 268 -5.56 -23.75 26.60
CA GLY A 268 -5.58 -24.96 25.77
C GLY A 268 -5.91 -26.19 26.60
N LEU A 269 -5.17 -26.36 27.70
CA LEU A 269 -5.28 -27.51 28.60
C LEU A 269 -6.65 -27.55 29.32
N MET A 270 -7.08 -26.43 29.87
CA MET A 270 -8.31 -26.34 30.69
C MET A 270 -9.61 -26.37 29.89
N SER A 271 -9.56 -26.04 28.59
CA SER A 271 -10.74 -26.11 27.71
C SER A 271 -11.25 -27.54 27.48
N GLN A 272 -10.42 -28.55 27.76
CA GLN A 272 -10.69 -29.96 27.46
C GLN A 272 -10.62 -30.84 28.70
N PHE A 273 -9.78 -30.49 29.69
CA PHE A 273 -9.65 -31.26 30.94
C PHE A 273 -9.47 -30.33 32.15
N PRO A 274 -10.17 -30.55 33.28
CA PRO A 274 -9.96 -29.77 34.49
C PRO A 274 -8.61 -30.10 35.14
N CYS A 275 -7.60 -29.26 34.93
CA CYS A 275 -6.31 -29.32 35.60
C CYS A 275 -6.14 -28.15 36.58
N LEU A 276 -5.17 -28.27 37.50
CA LEU A 276 -4.79 -27.18 38.39
C LEU A 276 -3.59 -26.43 37.82
N ILE A 277 -3.69 -25.10 37.78
CA ILE A 277 -2.66 -24.21 37.28
C ILE A 277 -1.95 -23.56 38.45
N ILE A 278 -0.62 -23.68 38.48
CA ILE A 278 0.25 -23.12 39.52
C ILE A 278 1.33 -22.29 38.81
N ARG A 279 1.42 -21.00 39.14
CA ARG A 279 2.34 -20.06 38.51
C ARG A 279 3.20 -19.37 39.56
N GLY A 280 4.51 -19.47 39.39
CA GLY A 280 5.46 -18.63 40.13
C GLY A 280 5.64 -17.31 39.39
N ILE A 281 5.59 -16.20 40.12
CA ILE A 281 5.61 -14.87 39.51
C ILE A 281 7.05 -14.43 39.23
N CYS A 282 7.34 -14.13 37.95
CA CYS A 282 8.69 -13.74 37.50
C CYS A 282 8.78 -12.38 36.80
N ASP A 283 7.64 -11.83 36.35
CA ASP A 283 7.50 -10.46 35.86
C ASP A 283 6.11 -9.92 36.23
N TYR A 284 5.77 -8.69 35.82
CA TYR A 284 4.47 -8.06 36.12
C TYR A 284 3.55 -7.92 34.89
N SER A 285 3.73 -8.75 33.86
CA SER A 285 2.93 -8.69 32.63
C SER A 285 2.93 -7.30 31.96
N ASP A 286 4.07 -6.61 32.01
CA ASP A 286 4.28 -5.32 31.36
C ASP A 286 5.56 -5.33 30.51
N SER A 287 6.04 -4.16 30.09
CA SER A 287 7.23 -4.05 29.24
C SER A 287 8.53 -4.46 29.95
N HIS A 288 8.56 -4.53 31.29
CA HIS A 288 9.75 -4.80 32.09
C HIS A 288 9.88 -6.30 32.36
N LYS A 289 10.78 -6.96 31.63
CA LYS A 289 11.07 -8.40 31.85
C LYS A 289 12.16 -8.58 32.89
N ASN A 290 11.93 -9.49 33.84
CA ASN A 290 12.96 -9.85 34.81
C ASN A 290 13.37 -11.33 34.66
N LYS A 291 14.44 -11.56 33.88
CA LYS A 291 14.93 -12.91 33.59
C LYS A 291 15.60 -13.58 34.81
N GLU A 292 16.06 -12.81 35.79
CA GLU A 292 16.77 -13.33 36.97
C GLU A 292 15.84 -14.07 37.94
N TRP A 293 14.57 -13.66 38.01
CA TRP A 293 13.58 -14.26 38.90
C TRP A 293 12.92 -15.52 38.34
N GLN A 294 13.04 -15.79 37.03
CA GLN A 294 12.38 -16.94 36.38
C GLN A 294 12.75 -18.29 37.01
N GLY A 295 14.03 -18.48 37.37
CA GLY A 295 14.47 -19.74 37.98
C GLY A 295 13.92 -19.91 39.40
N TYR A 296 13.97 -18.88 40.23
CA TYR A 296 13.44 -18.96 41.60
C TYR A 296 11.92 -19.10 41.62
N ALA A 297 11.20 -18.34 40.79
CA ALA A 297 9.76 -18.45 40.63
C ALA A 297 9.32 -19.86 40.17
N ALA A 298 10.06 -20.48 39.24
CA ALA A 298 9.80 -21.86 38.85
C ALA A 298 9.97 -22.84 40.02
N MET A 299 10.95 -22.62 40.89
CA MET A 299 11.20 -23.44 42.08
C MET A 299 10.11 -23.29 43.15
N THR A 300 9.61 -22.07 43.41
CA THR A 300 8.54 -21.84 44.40
C THR A 300 7.22 -22.48 43.93
N ALA A 301 6.87 -22.33 42.65
CA ALA A 301 5.70 -23.01 42.05
C ALA A 301 5.82 -24.54 42.13
N ALA A 302 6.99 -25.10 41.81
CA ALA A 302 7.23 -26.54 41.89
C ALA A 302 7.22 -27.06 43.34
N ALA A 303 7.70 -26.28 44.30
CA ALA A 303 7.65 -26.63 45.72
C ALA A 303 6.21 -26.68 46.24
N TYR A 304 5.36 -25.72 45.87
CA TYR A 304 3.93 -25.76 46.19
C TYR A 304 3.25 -26.99 45.59
N ALA A 305 3.53 -27.32 44.33
CA ALA A 305 2.98 -28.52 43.69
C ALA A 305 3.41 -29.83 44.39
N LYS A 306 4.65 -29.87 44.92
CA LYS A 306 5.12 -30.98 45.75
C LYS A 306 4.31 -31.10 47.04
N ASP A 307 4.17 -30.01 47.79
CA ASP A 307 3.43 -30.00 49.06
C ASP A 307 1.95 -30.37 48.86
N LEU A 308 1.34 -29.90 47.77
CA LEU A 308 -0.02 -30.29 47.39
C LEU A 308 -0.16 -31.80 47.16
N LEU A 309 0.80 -32.42 46.46
CA LEU A 309 0.79 -33.88 46.26
C LEU A 309 1.05 -34.64 47.57
N TYR A 310 1.78 -34.05 48.51
CA TYR A 310 1.97 -34.61 49.85
C TYR A 310 0.67 -34.62 50.67
N GLU A 311 -0.18 -33.62 50.49
CA GLU A 311 -1.48 -33.53 51.16
C GLU A 311 -2.50 -34.55 50.60
N ILE A 312 -2.41 -34.87 49.31
CA ILE A 312 -3.35 -35.78 48.65
C ILE A 312 -3.03 -37.25 48.97
N ALA A 313 -4.01 -37.98 49.51
CA ALA A 313 -3.91 -39.42 49.69
C ALA A 313 -3.96 -40.18 48.33
N PRO A 314 -3.14 -41.21 48.09
CA PRO A 314 -3.14 -41.97 46.82
C PRO A 314 -4.51 -42.52 46.42
N THR A 315 -5.29 -43.00 47.41
CA THR A 315 -6.65 -43.52 47.19
C THR A 315 -7.61 -42.49 46.60
N LYS A 316 -7.38 -41.18 46.81
CA LYS A 316 -8.18 -40.11 46.21
C LYS A 316 -7.89 -39.94 44.73
N ILE A 317 -6.63 -40.06 44.30
CA ILE A 317 -6.26 -39.99 42.88
C ILE A 317 -6.69 -41.28 42.18
N GLU A 318 -6.56 -42.44 42.82
CA GLU A 318 -6.99 -43.73 42.26
C GLU A 318 -8.51 -43.85 42.08
N ALA A 319 -9.30 -43.13 42.90
CA ALA A 319 -10.75 -43.05 42.78
C ALA A 319 -11.23 -42.20 41.59
N GLU A 320 -10.39 -41.30 41.08
CA GLU A 320 -10.70 -40.49 39.89
C GLU A 320 -10.66 -41.33 38.63
N ARG A 321 -11.51 -40.99 37.64
CA ARG A 321 -11.51 -41.70 36.36
C ARG A 321 -10.21 -41.45 35.61
N LYS A 322 -9.71 -42.46 34.88
CA LYS A 322 -8.58 -42.27 33.97
C LYS A 322 -8.97 -41.27 32.90
N ILE A 323 -8.08 -40.34 32.59
CA ILE A 323 -8.38 -39.26 31.64
C ILE A 323 -8.63 -39.83 30.23
N ALA A 324 -7.90 -40.88 29.85
CA ALA A 324 -8.07 -41.58 28.58
C ALA A 324 -9.46 -42.24 28.42
N ASP A 325 -10.14 -42.58 29.53
CA ASP A 325 -11.44 -43.27 29.52
C ASP A 325 -12.64 -42.30 29.50
N ILE A 326 -12.41 -40.98 29.55
CA ILE A 326 -13.48 -39.99 29.51
C ILE A 326 -14.04 -39.92 28.07
N PRO A 327 -15.34 -40.23 27.84
CA PRO A 327 -15.90 -40.31 26.49
C PRO A 327 -15.75 -38.99 25.74
N GLY A 328 -15.17 -39.06 24.54
CA GLY A 328 -15.02 -37.91 23.67
C GLY A 328 -13.81 -37.02 23.96
N VAL A 329 -13.02 -37.24 25.03
CA VAL A 329 -11.86 -36.37 25.34
C VAL A 329 -10.75 -36.54 24.30
N LEU A 330 -10.28 -37.77 24.04
CA LEU A 330 -9.24 -38.01 23.03
C LEU A 330 -9.73 -37.67 21.61
N SER A 331 -10.99 -37.98 21.27
CA SER A 331 -11.54 -37.62 19.95
C SER A 331 -11.83 -36.14 19.78
N SER A 332 -12.16 -35.40 20.86
CA SER A 332 -12.31 -33.94 20.85
C SER A 332 -10.95 -33.24 20.77
N ILE A 333 -9.94 -33.74 21.50
CA ILE A 333 -8.54 -33.31 21.39
C ILE A 333 -8.06 -33.51 19.95
N GLU A 334 -8.29 -34.68 19.37
CA GLU A 334 -7.88 -34.98 18.00
C GLU A 334 -8.69 -34.23 16.95
N SER A 335 -10.00 -34.04 17.12
CA SER A 335 -10.81 -33.24 16.20
C SER A 335 -10.35 -31.80 16.21
N LYS A 336 -10.15 -31.19 17.39
CA LYS A 336 -9.64 -29.82 17.50
C LYS A 336 -8.19 -29.69 17.07
N LEU A 337 -7.33 -30.68 17.33
CA LEU A 337 -5.96 -30.68 16.79
C LEU A 337 -5.96 -30.92 15.29
N ARG A 338 -6.92 -31.66 14.71
CA ARG A 338 -7.13 -31.76 13.26
C ARG A 338 -7.75 -30.49 12.67
N ASP A 339 -8.63 -29.79 13.40
CA ASP A 339 -9.22 -28.51 13.01
C ASP A 339 -8.19 -27.38 13.15
N ILE A 340 -7.29 -27.47 14.15
CA ILE A 340 -6.15 -26.58 14.35
C ILE A 340 -5.00 -26.97 13.44
N GLN A 341 -4.80 -28.25 13.08
CA GLN A 341 -3.82 -28.67 12.07
C GLN A 341 -4.35 -28.41 10.68
N THR A 342 -5.64 -28.49 10.40
CA THR A 342 -6.18 -27.94 9.15
C THR A 342 -6.13 -26.43 9.21
N SER A 343 -6.40 -25.77 10.34
CA SER A 343 -6.21 -24.32 10.44
C SER A 343 -4.75 -23.90 10.54
N SER A 344 -3.79 -24.77 10.86
CA SER A 344 -2.34 -24.54 11.00
C SER A 344 -1.57 -25.12 9.84
N GLU A 345 -2.14 -26.00 9.03
CA GLU A 345 -1.80 -26.23 7.64
C GLU A 345 -2.39 -25.08 6.85
N THR A 346 -3.59 -24.59 7.19
CA THR A 346 -4.08 -23.31 6.68
C THR A 346 -3.17 -22.20 7.18
N THR A 347 -2.69 -22.14 8.44
CA THR A 347 -1.84 -21.03 8.97
C THR A 347 -0.36 -21.19 8.66
N SER A 348 0.19 -22.40 8.48
CA SER A 348 1.54 -22.63 7.96
C SER A 348 1.56 -22.42 6.45
N ASN A 349 0.52 -22.87 5.74
CA ASN A 349 0.25 -22.36 4.40
C ASN A 349 0.04 -20.86 4.47
N THR A 350 -0.64 -20.26 5.47
CA THR A 350 -0.77 -18.80 5.63
C THR A 350 0.46 -18.17 6.26
N ILE A 351 1.58 -18.83 6.57
CA ILE A 351 2.81 -18.19 7.09
C ILE A 351 3.88 -18.23 6.00
N GLU A 352 3.94 -19.31 5.23
CA GLU A 352 4.58 -19.32 3.92
C GLU A 352 3.79 -18.46 2.92
N HIS A 353 2.46 -18.45 2.99
CA HIS A 353 1.57 -17.49 2.31
C HIS A 353 1.39 -16.18 3.07
N LEU A 354 1.76 -15.92 4.34
CA LEU A 354 1.77 -14.53 4.84
C LEU A 354 3.08 -13.85 4.51
N SER A 355 4.20 -14.57 4.43
CA SER A 355 5.44 -14.00 3.88
C SER A 355 5.37 -13.88 2.36
N SER A 356 4.82 -14.90 1.66
CA SER A 356 4.52 -14.87 0.24
C SER A 356 3.37 -13.90 -0.05
N ASP A 357 2.16 -14.01 0.50
CA ASP A 357 1.06 -13.04 0.24
C ASP A 357 1.38 -11.62 0.72
N HIS A 358 2.18 -11.38 1.77
CA HIS A 358 2.65 -10.02 2.06
C HIS A 358 3.63 -9.51 0.99
N HIS A 359 4.47 -10.39 0.43
CA HIS A 359 5.36 -10.08 -0.68
C HIS A 359 4.63 -9.96 -2.02
N GLN A 360 3.66 -10.82 -2.30
CA GLN A 360 2.76 -10.78 -3.45
C GLN A 360 1.84 -9.58 -3.36
N GLU A 361 1.35 -9.19 -2.18
CA GLU A 361 0.55 -7.97 -1.98
C GLU A 361 1.44 -6.72 -2.11
N LYS A 362 2.71 -6.77 -1.67
CA LYS A 362 3.70 -5.73 -1.99
C LYS A 362 3.93 -5.62 -3.50
N ILE A 363 4.10 -6.74 -4.20
CA ILE A 363 4.27 -6.79 -5.65
C ILE A 363 2.99 -6.35 -6.37
N LYS A 364 1.80 -6.74 -5.90
CA LYS A 364 0.50 -6.31 -6.44
C LYS A 364 0.35 -4.80 -6.27
N ARG A 365 0.67 -4.25 -5.09
CA ARG A 365 0.66 -2.79 -4.85
C ARG A 365 1.70 -2.06 -5.68
N TRP A 366 2.87 -2.65 -5.87
CA TRP A 366 3.95 -2.09 -6.65
C TRP A 366 3.63 -2.09 -8.15
N ILE A 367 3.30 -3.23 -8.76
CA ILE A 367 2.92 -3.33 -10.17
C ILE A 367 1.59 -2.61 -10.44
N SER A 368 0.72 -2.52 -9.44
CA SER A 368 -0.61 -1.92 -9.54
C SER A 368 -1.40 -2.45 -10.76
N PRO A 369 -1.58 -3.78 -10.90
CA PRO A 369 -2.26 -4.35 -12.06
C PRO A 369 -3.76 -4.00 -12.05
N LEU A 370 -4.33 -3.74 -13.23
CA LEU A 370 -5.78 -3.55 -13.38
C LEU A 370 -6.52 -4.89 -13.36
N GLU A 371 -7.68 -4.94 -12.69
CA GLU A 371 -8.46 -6.17 -12.60
C GLU A 371 -9.29 -6.42 -13.87
N SER A 372 -8.90 -7.45 -14.64
CA SER A 372 -9.59 -7.92 -15.84
C SER A 372 -10.80 -8.83 -15.53
N SER A 373 -10.87 -9.40 -14.32
CA SER A 373 -11.92 -10.33 -13.88
C SER A 373 -13.32 -9.72 -13.94
N THR A 374 -13.46 -8.42 -13.68
CA THR A 374 -14.76 -7.74 -13.72
C THR A 374 -15.36 -7.75 -15.12
N ASN A 375 -14.55 -7.66 -16.18
CA ASN A 375 -15.03 -7.71 -17.57
C ASN A 375 -15.43 -9.13 -17.96
N LEU A 376 -14.68 -10.14 -17.50
CA LEU A 376 -15.03 -11.54 -17.66
C LEU A 376 -16.38 -11.85 -16.98
N ASP A 377 -16.56 -11.45 -15.71
CA ASP A 377 -17.83 -11.64 -14.98
C ASP A 377 -19.01 -10.95 -15.67
N LYS A 378 -18.80 -9.74 -16.19
CA LYS A 378 -19.81 -9.01 -16.98
C LYS A 378 -20.16 -9.76 -18.27
N ALA A 379 -19.18 -10.33 -18.96
CA ALA A 379 -19.37 -11.09 -20.18
C ALA A 379 -20.12 -12.41 -19.90
N LEU A 380 -19.70 -13.16 -18.87
CA LEU A 380 -20.34 -14.41 -18.45
C LEU A 380 -21.80 -14.22 -18.04
N ARG A 381 -22.13 -13.12 -17.34
CA ARG A 381 -23.52 -12.79 -16.99
C ARG A 381 -24.40 -12.44 -18.19
N LYS A 382 -23.81 -11.97 -19.29
CA LYS A 382 -24.51 -11.62 -20.53
C LYS A 382 -24.55 -12.77 -21.53
N ARG A 383 -23.76 -13.82 -21.33
CA ARG A 383 -23.68 -14.99 -22.19
C ARG A 383 -24.96 -15.83 -22.05
N HIS A 384 -25.52 -16.26 -23.17
CA HIS A 384 -26.66 -17.17 -23.19
C HIS A 384 -26.20 -18.63 -23.31
N GLU A 385 -27.04 -19.56 -22.86
CA GLU A 385 -26.73 -20.98 -22.95
C GLU A 385 -26.54 -21.39 -24.42
N GLY A 386 -25.44 -22.09 -24.70
CA GLY A 386 -25.04 -22.49 -26.05
C GLY A 386 -24.26 -21.43 -26.86
N SER A 387 -24.11 -20.20 -26.36
CA SER A 387 -23.42 -19.14 -27.10
C SER A 387 -21.93 -19.43 -27.35
N GLY A 388 -21.53 -19.42 -28.62
CA GLY A 388 -20.14 -19.63 -29.04
C GLY A 388 -19.65 -21.09 -29.02
N LEU A 389 -20.55 -22.07 -28.86
CA LEU A 389 -20.19 -23.50 -28.93
C LEU A 389 -19.64 -23.90 -30.30
N TRP A 390 -20.16 -23.31 -31.38
CA TRP A 390 -19.69 -23.54 -32.74
C TRP A 390 -18.19 -23.23 -32.90
N LEU A 391 -17.67 -22.24 -32.16
CA LEU A 391 -16.27 -21.87 -32.22
C LEU A 391 -15.37 -22.93 -31.57
N LEU A 392 -15.86 -23.64 -30.56
CA LEU A 392 -15.14 -24.76 -29.93
C LEU A 392 -15.04 -25.97 -30.85
N GLU A 393 -15.96 -26.09 -31.81
CA GLU A 393 -15.98 -27.14 -32.82
C GLU A 393 -15.19 -26.79 -34.09
N ASP A 394 -14.88 -25.51 -34.30
CA ASP A 394 -14.12 -25.02 -35.45
C ASP A 394 -12.70 -25.61 -35.50
N GLU A 395 -12.29 -26.08 -36.67
CA GLU A 395 -10.96 -26.69 -36.84
C GLU A 395 -9.83 -25.71 -36.52
N ARG A 396 -9.96 -24.43 -36.86
CA ARG A 396 -8.91 -23.42 -36.59
C ARG A 396 -8.72 -23.20 -35.09
N PHE A 397 -9.80 -23.24 -34.31
CA PHE A 397 -9.71 -23.15 -32.85
C PHE A 397 -9.06 -24.39 -32.25
N ARG A 398 -9.40 -25.58 -32.74
CA ARG A 398 -8.76 -26.83 -32.29
C ARG A 398 -7.28 -26.84 -32.62
N THR A 399 -6.90 -26.45 -33.83
CA THR A 399 -5.52 -26.27 -34.26
C THR A 399 -4.78 -25.29 -33.35
N TRP A 400 -5.35 -24.11 -33.12
CA TRP A 400 -4.78 -23.12 -32.20
C TRP A 400 -4.56 -23.69 -30.79
N LYS A 401 -5.51 -24.48 -30.27
CA LYS A 401 -5.41 -25.05 -28.92
C LYS A 401 -4.29 -26.10 -28.78
N THR A 402 -3.92 -26.80 -29.86
CA THR A 402 -2.99 -27.95 -29.80
C THR A 402 -1.64 -27.73 -30.48
N GLU A 403 -1.55 -26.88 -31.50
CA GLU A 403 -0.30 -26.63 -32.20
C GLU A 403 0.65 -25.76 -31.38
N ARG A 404 1.94 -26.12 -31.40
CA ARG A 404 2.99 -25.37 -30.72
C ARG A 404 3.12 -23.98 -31.34
N CYS A 405 3.20 -22.95 -30.49
CA CYS A 405 3.39 -21.55 -30.87
C CYS A 405 2.34 -21.05 -31.86
N SER A 406 1.06 -21.16 -31.48
CA SER A 406 -0.07 -20.85 -32.37
C SER A 406 -0.64 -19.44 -32.16
N PHE A 407 -1.27 -18.92 -33.21
CA PHE A 407 -1.94 -17.62 -33.20
C PHE A 407 -3.35 -17.74 -33.80
N LEU A 408 -4.34 -17.08 -33.19
CA LEU A 408 -5.70 -17.01 -33.72
C LEU A 408 -6.27 -15.59 -33.58
N TRP A 409 -6.75 -15.04 -34.69
CA TRP A 409 -7.39 -13.73 -34.75
C TRP A 409 -8.88 -13.87 -35.06
N LEU A 410 -9.71 -13.46 -34.09
CA LEU A 410 -11.16 -13.38 -34.24
C LEU A 410 -11.54 -11.94 -34.59
N GLU A 411 -11.85 -11.69 -35.87
CA GLU A 411 -12.25 -10.36 -36.31
C GLU A 411 -13.77 -10.26 -36.45
N GLY A 412 -14.32 -9.08 -36.21
CA GLY A 412 -15.74 -8.85 -36.46
C GLY A 412 -16.12 -7.38 -36.38
N SER A 413 -17.28 -7.05 -36.94
CA SER A 413 -17.86 -5.71 -36.88
C SER A 413 -18.21 -5.30 -35.44
N PRO A 414 -18.49 -4.00 -35.19
CA PRO A 414 -18.97 -3.55 -33.89
C PRO A 414 -20.22 -4.30 -33.44
N GLY A 415 -20.21 -4.84 -32.23
CA GLY A 415 -21.36 -5.58 -31.69
C GLY A 415 -21.54 -7.00 -32.24
N ALA A 416 -20.53 -7.59 -32.89
CA ALA A 416 -20.56 -8.98 -33.38
C ALA A 416 -20.44 -10.07 -32.28
N GLY A 417 -20.37 -9.69 -31.00
CA GLY A 417 -20.30 -10.64 -29.88
C GLY A 417 -18.89 -11.12 -29.49
N LYS A 418 -17.82 -10.50 -30.02
CA LYS A 418 -16.41 -10.83 -29.74
C LYS A 418 -16.09 -11.06 -28.25
N THR A 419 -16.46 -10.13 -27.38
CA THR A 419 -16.26 -10.23 -25.92
C THR A 419 -16.97 -11.43 -25.29
N ILE A 420 -18.15 -11.79 -25.79
CA ILE A 420 -18.89 -12.98 -25.33
C ILE A 420 -18.18 -14.25 -25.77
N LEU A 421 -17.69 -14.30 -27.02
CA LEU A 421 -16.90 -15.42 -27.52
C LEU A 421 -15.60 -15.60 -26.71
N CYS A 422 -14.89 -14.52 -26.38
CA CYS A 422 -13.76 -14.56 -25.45
C CYS A 422 -14.10 -15.21 -24.11
N SER A 423 -15.27 -14.88 -23.53
CA SER A 423 -15.70 -15.49 -22.27
C SER A 423 -15.99 -16.99 -22.43
N THR A 424 -16.55 -17.44 -23.56
CA THR A 424 -16.74 -18.87 -23.87
C THR A 424 -15.41 -19.60 -24.02
N ILE A 425 -14.43 -18.97 -24.67
CA ILE A 425 -13.07 -19.53 -24.81
C ILE A 425 -12.41 -19.67 -23.45
N ILE A 426 -12.40 -18.61 -22.64
CA ILE A 426 -11.76 -18.59 -21.31
C ILE A 426 -12.41 -19.61 -20.38
N ASP A 427 -13.74 -19.74 -20.39
CA ASP A 427 -14.48 -20.71 -19.57
C ASP A 427 -14.24 -22.16 -20.02
N ASN A 428 -14.01 -22.40 -21.32
CA ASN A 428 -13.64 -23.72 -21.84
C ASN A 428 -12.18 -24.10 -21.59
N LEU A 429 -11.28 -23.11 -21.57
CA LEU A 429 -9.86 -23.31 -21.33
C LEU A 429 -9.63 -23.44 -19.82
N SER A 430 -9.45 -24.68 -19.33
CA SER A 430 -8.95 -24.96 -17.97
C SER A 430 -7.44 -25.31 -17.86
N PRO A 431 -6.50 -24.70 -18.60
CA PRO A 431 -5.07 -24.96 -18.36
C PRO A 431 -4.51 -24.15 -17.17
N GLN A 432 -3.38 -24.61 -16.62
CA GLN A 432 -2.70 -23.98 -15.47
C GLN A 432 -2.21 -22.55 -15.75
N ASN A 433 -1.86 -22.21 -17.00
CA ASN A 433 -1.26 -20.92 -17.40
C ASN A 433 -2.11 -20.13 -18.43
N LEU A 434 -3.43 -20.00 -18.23
CA LEU A 434 -4.26 -19.10 -19.05
C LEU A 434 -4.15 -17.66 -18.56
N LEU A 435 -3.71 -16.72 -19.40
CA LEU A 435 -3.67 -15.28 -19.13
C LEU A 435 -4.70 -14.58 -20.00
N TYR A 436 -5.38 -13.56 -19.46
CA TYR A 436 -6.35 -12.80 -20.26
C TYR A 436 -6.40 -11.32 -19.91
N TYR A 437 -6.75 -10.50 -20.89
CA TYR A 437 -6.95 -9.07 -20.69
C TYR A 437 -8.10 -8.55 -21.55
N TYR A 438 -8.90 -7.66 -20.97
CA TYR A 438 -10.01 -7.00 -21.66
C TYR A 438 -9.68 -5.52 -21.79
N TYR A 439 -9.47 -5.05 -23.02
CA TYR A 439 -9.53 -3.63 -23.29
C TYR A 439 -10.97 -3.13 -23.09
N ASP A 440 -11.11 -1.92 -22.55
CA ASP A 440 -12.42 -1.33 -22.26
C ASP A 440 -12.40 0.16 -22.60
N PHE A 441 -13.17 0.53 -23.61
CA PHE A 441 -13.27 1.91 -24.08
C PHE A 441 -13.86 2.89 -23.06
N ASN A 442 -14.55 2.41 -22.03
CA ASN A 442 -15.06 3.26 -20.94
C ASN A 442 -14.03 3.47 -19.82
N ASP A 443 -12.92 2.74 -19.84
CA ASP A 443 -11.86 2.84 -18.83
C ASP A 443 -10.52 3.22 -19.49
N LEU A 444 -10.18 4.51 -19.44
CA LEU A 444 -8.94 5.05 -20.00
C LEU A 444 -7.67 4.34 -19.48
N LYS A 445 -7.73 3.79 -18.26
CA LYS A 445 -6.60 3.03 -17.72
C LYS A 445 -6.45 1.69 -18.43
N LYS A 446 -7.57 1.04 -18.79
CA LYS A 446 -7.55 -0.23 -19.51
C LYS A 446 -7.15 -0.12 -20.97
N GLN A 447 -7.17 1.08 -21.54
CA GLN A 447 -6.77 1.35 -22.92
C GLN A 447 -5.24 1.45 -23.11
N GLN A 448 -4.46 1.44 -22.03
CA GLN A 448 -3.00 1.58 -22.10
C GLN A 448 -2.32 0.22 -22.28
N PHE A 449 -1.32 0.17 -23.18
CA PHE A 449 -0.47 -1.01 -23.37
C PHE A 449 0.25 -1.43 -22.08
N GLU A 450 0.75 -0.46 -21.32
CA GLU A 450 1.43 -0.70 -20.04
C GLU A 450 0.51 -1.40 -19.02
N SER A 451 -0.77 -1.02 -18.98
CA SER A 451 -1.75 -1.65 -18.08
C SER A 451 -1.97 -3.13 -18.42
N MET A 452 -2.00 -3.47 -19.71
CA MET A 452 -2.10 -4.85 -20.16
C MET A 452 -0.89 -5.65 -19.68
N ILE A 453 0.33 -5.17 -19.93
CA ILE A 453 1.56 -5.85 -19.51
C ILE A 453 1.57 -6.06 -17.99
N ARG A 454 1.28 -5.01 -17.20
CA ARG A 454 1.16 -5.12 -15.73
C ARG A 454 0.19 -6.21 -15.30
N ALA A 455 -0.99 -6.28 -15.93
CA ALA A 455 -2.00 -7.28 -15.62
C ALA A 455 -1.61 -8.70 -16.04
N LEU A 456 -0.99 -8.88 -17.21
CA LEU A 456 -0.52 -10.19 -17.68
C LEU A 456 0.67 -10.70 -16.87
N THR A 457 1.64 -9.84 -16.56
CA THR A 457 2.79 -10.15 -15.71
C THR A 457 2.33 -10.61 -14.33
N TYR A 458 1.39 -9.89 -13.72
CA TYR A 458 0.85 -10.28 -12.41
C TYR A 458 0.07 -11.61 -12.48
N GLN A 459 -0.72 -11.84 -13.54
CA GLN A 459 -1.43 -13.12 -13.72
C GLN A 459 -0.45 -14.29 -13.88
N LEU A 460 0.64 -14.10 -14.64
CA LEU A 460 1.65 -15.14 -14.82
C LEU A 460 2.42 -15.39 -13.52
N TYR A 461 2.75 -14.33 -12.78
CA TYR A 461 3.36 -14.42 -11.46
C TYR A 461 2.51 -15.22 -10.47
N TYR A 462 1.20 -14.94 -10.44
CA TYR A 462 0.27 -15.63 -9.54
C TYR A 462 0.02 -17.09 -9.96
N LYS A 463 0.05 -17.41 -11.25
CA LYS A 463 -0.29 -18.74 -11.78
C LYS A 463 0.91 -19.68 -11.91
N CYS A 464 2.12 -19.16 -12.12
CA CYS A 464 3.33 -19.95 -12.34
C CYS A 464 4.43 -19.60 -11.33
N HIS A 465 4.62 -20.47 -10.32
CA HIS A 465 5.63 -20.24 -9.30
C HIS A 465 7.07 -20.24 -9.86
N LYS A 466 7.37 -21.04 -10.90
CA LYS A 466 8.70 -21.03 -11.54
C LYS A 466 9.06 -19.63 -12.07
N ALA A 467 8.10 -18.96 -12.69
CA ALA A 467 8.25 -17.61 -13.26
C ALA A 467 8.36 -16.49 -12.20
N SER A 468 8.01 -16.74 -10.93
CA SER A 468 8.00 -15.70 -9.88
C SER A 468 9.36 -15.03 -9.65
N THR A 469 10.45 -15.78 -9.82
CA THR A 469 11.83 -15.33 -9.56
C THR A 469 12.25 -14.10 -10.36
N GLN A 470 11.78 -13.97 -11.61
CA GLN A 470 12.15 -12.84 -12.48
C GLN A 470 11.53 -11.53 -12.00
N LEU A 471 10.27 -11.60 -11.56
CA LEU A 471 9.56 -10.44 -11.06
C LEU A 471 10.02 -10.04 -9.66
N ASP A 472 10.37 -11.02 -8.80
CA ASP A 472 10.98 -10.79 -7.49
C ASP A 472 12.36 -10.11 -7.61
N SER A 473 13.15 -10.51 -8.61
CA SER A 473 14.44 -9.87 -8.94
C SER A 473 14.23 -8.42 -9.40
N LEU A 474 13.26 -8.18 -10.29
CA LEU A 474 12.94 -6.83 -10.74
C LEU A 474 12.45 -5.94 -9.59
N PHE A 475 11.58 -6.48 -8.72
CA PHE A 475 11.11 -5.80 -7.50
C PHE A 475 12.26 -5.40 -6.58
N SER A 476 13.22 -6.30 -6.37
CA SER A 476 14.42 -6.04 -5.56
C SER A 476 15.31 -4.95 -6.18
N SER A 477 15.45 -4.96 -7.51
CA SER A 477 16.23 -3.93 -8.25
C SER A 477 15.60 -2.54 -8.22
N CYS A 478 14.29 -2.44 -7.94
CA CYS A 478 13.52 -1.20 -7.83
C CYS A 478 13.40 -0.73 -6.37
N ILE A 479 14.48 -0.89 -5.59
CA ILE A 479 14.57 -0.50 -4.17
C ILE A 479 13.41 -1.12 -3.35
N ASN A 480 13.18 -2.42 -3.53
CA ASN A 480 12.11 -3.17 -2.86
C ASN A 480 10.71 -2.53 -3.03
N GLY A 481 10.43 -1.99 -4.22
CA GLY A 481 9.12 -1.46 -4.59
C GLY A 481 8.88 0.02 -4.28
N LEU A 482 9.92 0.79 -3.93
CA LEU A 482 9.80 2.25 -3.76
C LEU A 482 9.73 2.99 -5.10
N GLU A 483 10.27 2.42 -6.19
CA GLU A 483 10.21 2.98 -7.54
C GLU A 483 9.43 2.08 -8.50
N GLN A 484 8.62 2.66 -9.40
CA GLN A 484 7.90 1.89 -10.43
C GLN A 484 8.87 1.35 -11.51
N PRO A 485 8.67 0.12 -12.03
CA PRO A 485 9.50 -0.38 -13.10
C PRO A 485 9.18 0.37 -14.40
N VAL A 486 10.22 0.73 -15.15
CA VAL A 486 10.07 1.27 -16.51
C VAL A 486 9.49 0.17 -17.40
N LEU A 487 8.52 0.51 -18.27
CA LEU A 487 7.80 -0.43 -19.15
C LEU A 487 8.73 -1.43 -19.86
N LYS A 488 9.85 -0.98 -20.42
CA LYS A 488 10.81 -1.85 -21.12
C LYS A 488 11.39 -2.96 -20.23
N LYS A 489 11.69 -2.67 -18.95
CA LYS A 489 12.18 -3.68 -18.01
C LYS A 489 11.07 -4.67 -17.63
N LEU A 490 9.84 -4.18 -17.51
CA LEU A 490 8.68 -5.02 -17.21
C LEU A 490 8.34 -5.97 -18.37
N ILE A 491 8.42 -5.49 -19.61
CA ILE A 491 8.28 -6.34 -20.82
C ILE A 491 9.36 -7.42 -20.85
N GLN A 492 10.63 -7.06 -20.59
CA GLN A 492 11.70 -8.03 -20.54
C GLN A 492 11.46 -9.11 -19.47
N ALA A 493 11.09 -8.69 -18.25
CA ALA A 493 10.76 -9.62 -17.18
C ALA A 493 9.59 -10.54 -17.57
N PHE A 494 8.57 -10.02 -18.26
CA PHE A 494 7.46 -10.84 -18.76
C PHE A 494 7.92 -11.89 -19.79
N SER A 495 8.77 -11.52 -20.74
CA SER A 495 9.34 -12.47 -21.71
C SER A 495 10.17 -13.56 -21.03
N ASP A 496 11.00 -13.19 -20.04
CA ASP A 496 11.81 -14.14 -19.28
C ASP A 496 10.94 -15.09 -18.44
N MET A 497 9.82 -14.58 -17.90
CA MET A 497 8.81 -15.37 -17.19
C MET A 497 8.13 -16.38 -18.12
N LEU A 498 7.78 -15.98 -19.34
CA LEU A 498 7.18 -16.89 -20.33
C LEU A 498 8.12 -18.05 -20.66
N ALA A 499 9.42 -17.78 -20.82
CA ALA A 499 10.42 -18.82 -21.07
C ALA A 499 10.49 -19.90 -19.97
N GLN A 500 10.08 -19.57 -18.74
CA GLN A 500 10.05 -20.49 -17.61
C GLN A 500 8.71 -21.21 -17.42
N ALA A 501 7.65 -20.74 -18.09
CA ALA A 501 6.29 -21.24 -17.92
C ALA A 501 5.96 -22.50 -18.75
N GLU A 502 6.90 -22.96 -19.59
CA GLU A 502 6.81 -24.10 -20.53
C GLU A 502 5.71 -23.93 -21.60
N GLU A 503 4.44 -23.80 -21.19
CA GLU A 503 3.27 -23.59 -22.05
C GLU A 503 2.32 -22.53 -21.47
N THR A 504 1.88 -21.57 -22.28
CA THR A 504 1.03 -20.44 -21.84
C THR A 504 -0.01 -20.07 -22.91
N TRP A 505 -1.26 -19.85 -22.50
CA TRP A 505 -2.33 -19.31 -23.37
C TRP A 505 -2.60 -17.86 -23.02
N ILE A 506 -2.62 -16.96 -24.00
CA ILE A 506 -2.89 -15.54 -23.82
C ILE A 506 -4.12 -15.17 -24.65
N VAL A 507 -5.15 -14.62 -24.00
CA VAL A 507 -6.39 -14.17 -24.65
C VAL A 507 -6.55 -12.66 -24.46
N LEU A 508 -6.51 -11.89 -25.55
CA LEU A 508 -6.70 -10.44 -25.53
C LEU A 508 -8.02 -10.08 -26.20
N ASP A 509 -8.95 -9.48 -25.46
CA ASP A 509 -10.21 -9.00 -26.01
C ASP A 509 -10.15 -7.52 -26.40
N ALA A 510 -10.73 -7.20 -27.56
CA ALA A 510 -10.94 -5.86 -28.09
C ALA A 510 -9.64 -5.07 -28.30
N LEU A 511 -8.67 -5.64 -29.04
CA LEU A 511 -7.39 -4.99 -29.35
C LEU A 511 -7.55 -3.58 -29.97
N ASP A 512 -8.63 -3.38 -30.73
CA ASP A 512 -9.01 -2.11 -31.34
C ASP A 512 -9.44 -1.02 -30.34
N GLU A 513 -9.66 -1.37 -29.07
CA GLU A 513 -9.92 -0.41 -27.99
C GLU A 513 -8.63 0.02 -27.26
N CYS A 514 -7.46 -0.51 -27.64
CA CYS A 514 -6.17 0.01 -27.20
C CYS A 514 -5.94 1.42 -27.77
N ASN A 515 -5.41 2.32 -26.94
CA ASN A 515 -5.11 3.70 -27.33
C ASN A 515 -4.16 3.71 -28.53
N LYS A 516 -4.52 4.48 -29.57
CA LYS A 516 -3.72 4.62 -30.80
C LYS A 516 -2.27 5.02 -30.54
N GLY A 517 -2.01 5.82 -29.51
CA GLY A 517 -0.65 6.26 -29.16
C GLY A 517 0.29 5.14 -28.73
N CYS A 518 -0.22 4.00 -28.26
CA CYS A 518 0.59 2.85 -27.81
C CYS A 518 0.26 1.53 -28.54
N ARG A 519 -0.62 1.58 -29.54
CA ARG A 519 -1.07 0.38 -30.27
C ARG A 519 0.03 -0.19 -31.16
N ASP A 520 0.87 0.65 -31.75
CA ASP A 520 1.99 0.22 -32.58
C ASP A 520 3.03 -0.57 -31.76
N GLU A 521 3.29 -0.14 -30.52
CA GLU A 521 4.16 -0.86 -29.58
C GLU A 521 3.56 -2.24 -29.22
N LEU A 522 2.24 -2.29 -28.97
CA LEU A 522 1.52 -3.53 -28.69
C LEU A 522 1.59 -4.53 -29.86
N LEU A 523 1.34 -4.08 -31.08
CA LEU A 523 1.39 -4.94 -32.28
C LEU A 523 2.81 -5.47 -32.54
N THR A 524 3.82 -4.62 -32.32
CA THR A 524 5.23 -5.01 -32.40
C THR A 524 5.56 -6.08 -31.37
N TRP A 525 5.15 -5.87 -30.11
CA TRP A 525 5.33 -6.82 -29.02
C TRP A 525 4.68 -8.19 -29.29
N MET A 526 3.49 -8.22 -29.90
CA MET A 526 2.83 -9.48 -30.28
C MET A 526 3.68 -10.28 -31.27
N SER A 527 4.24 -9.62 -32.29
CA SER A 527 5.12 -10.26 -33.26
C SER A 527 6.42 -10.76 -32.61
N GLU A 528 7.01 -9.97 -31.72
CA GLU A 528 8.23 -10.33 -31.00
C GLU A 528 8.05 -11.57 -30.12
N ILE A 529 6.96 -11.66 -29.36
CA ILE A 529 6.71 -12.84 -28.50
C ILE A 529 6.51 -14.10 -29.32
N LEU A 530 5.74 -14.04 -30.41
CA LEU A 530 5.52 -15.20 -31.27
C LEU A 530 6.84 -15.65 -31.91
N ASN A 531 7.64 -14.72 -32.43
CA ASN A 531 8.96 -15.03 -33.00
C ASN A 531 9.92 -15.60 -31.96
N GLN A 532 9.93 -15.06 -30.73
CA GLN A 532 10.75 -15.58 -29.63
C GLN A 532 10.31 -16.98 -29.21
N ALA A 533 9.00 -17.24 -29.14
CA ALA A 533 8.46 -18.55 -28.79
C ALA A 533 8.82 -19.60 -29.85
N THR A 534 8.74 -19.26 -31.14
CA THR A 534 9.12 -20.17 -32.25
C THR A 534 10.61 -20.52 -32.22
N ASN A 535 11.48 -19.59 -31.84
CA ASN A 535 12.93 -19.78 -31.81
C ASN A 535 13.47 -20.35 -30.48
N SER A 536 12.62 -20.51 -29.47
CA SER A 536 12.99 -20.98 -28.13
C SER A 536 12.24 -22.26 -27.76
N ASN A 537 12.52 -22.81 -26.57
CA ASN A 537 11.79 -23.97 -26.08
C ASN A 537 10.42 -23.63 -25.43
N THR A 538 9.96 -22.40 -25.61
CA THR A 538 8.73 -21.86 -25.00
C THR A 538 7.53 -22.12 -25.90
N ASN A 539 6.40 -22.57 -25.34
CA ASN A 539 5.16 -22.73 -26.09
C ASN A 539 4.13 -21.64 -25.71
N VAL A 540 3.78 -20.76 -26.66
CA VAL A 540 2.83 -19.65 -26.42
C VAL A 540 1.69 -19.70 -27.43
N HIS A 541 0.45 -19.70 -26.94
CA HIS A 541 -0.76 -19.66 -27.76
C HIS A 541 -1.42 -18.29 -27.60
N LEU A 542 -1.45 -17.47 -28.64
CA LEU A 542 -2.01 -16.12 -28.58
C LEU A 542 -3.33 -16.05 -29.34
N LEU A 543 -4.40 -15.63 -28.66
CA LEU A 543 -5.69 -15.35 -29.27
C LEU A 543 -6.06 -13.89 -29.05
N VAL A 544 -6.44 -13.22 -30.13
CA VAL A 544 -6.87 -11.82 -30.07
C VAL A 544 -8.22 -11.64 -30.73
N THR A 545 -9.08 -10.82 -30.14
CA THR A 545 -10.27 -10.30 -30.81
C THR A 545 -10.04 -8.85 -31.21
N SER A 546 -10.47 -8.47 -32.41
CA SER A 546 -10.48 -7.07 -32.78
C SER A 546 -11.45 -6.74 -33.91
N ARG A 547 -11.55 -5.46 -34.24
CA ARG A 547 -11.97 -5.03 -35.59
C ARG A 547 -10.83 -5.17 -36.60
N PRO A 548 -11.16 -5.38 -37.89
CA PRO A 548 -10.18 -5.36 -38.96
C PRO A 548 -9.81 -3.92 -39.37
N GLU A 549 -9.37 -3.11 -38.39
CA GLU A 549 -8.80 -1.79 -38.68
C GLU A 549 -7.50 -1.94 -39.49
N GLU A 550 -7.21 -0.99 -40.37
CA GLU A 550 -6.15 -1.15 -41.38
C GLU A 550 -4.75 -1.30 -40.76
N ASP A 551 -4.49 -0.61 -39.66
CA ASP A 551 -3.28 -0.72 -38.83
C ASP A 551 -3.12 -2.13 -38.26
N ILE A 552 -4.17 -2.66 -37.61
CA ILE A 552 -4.17 -4.00 -37.00
C ILE A 552 -4.06 -5.08 -38.08
N LYS A 553 -4.84 -4.95 -39.15
CA LYS A 553 -4.86 -5.89 -40.26
C LYS A 553 -3.51 -5.94 -40.96
N SER A 554 -2.93 -4.77 -41.27
CA SER A 554 -1.61 -4.67 -41.90
C SER A 554 -0.55 -5.33 -41.03
N ALA A 555 -0.52 -5.06 -39.72
CA ALA A 555 0.45 -5.65 -38.80
C ALA A 555 0.29 -7.18 -38.65
N ILE A 556 -0.92 -7.68 -38.41
CA ILE A 556 -1.15 -9.12 -38.22
C ILE A 556 -0.80 -9.92 -39.48
N THR A 557 -1.14 -9.40 -40.66
CA THR A 557 -0.81 -10.10 -41.94
C THR A 557 0.68 -10.21 -42.22
N GLN A 558 1.55 -9.48 -41.50
CA GLN A 558 3.00 -9.60 -41.64
C GLN A 558 3.57 -10.84 -40.95
N PHE A 559 2.90 -11.37 -39.92
CA PHE A 559 3.41 -12.49 -39.11
C PHE A 559 2.43 -13.67 -38.95
N ALA A 560 1.20 -13.56 -39.43
CA ALA A 560 0.20 -14.62 -39.35
C ALA A 560 -0.47 -14.93 -40.70
N ASP A 561 -0.64 -16.23 -40.97
CA ASP A 561 -1.27 -16.72 -42.19
C ASP A 561 -2.79 -16.52 -42.20
N ALA A 562 -3.39 -16.55 -43.40
CA ALA A 562 -4.85 -16.43 -43.57
C ALA A 562 -5.66 -17.52 -42.82
N ASN A 563 -5.05 -18.69 -42.58
CA ASN A 563 -5.69 -19.79 -41.84
C ASN A 563 -5.81 -19.51 -40.33
N CYS A 564 -5.07 -18.53 -39.81
CA CYS A 564 -5.13 -18.08 -38.41
C CYS A 564 -6.25 -17.05 -38.16
N ARG A 565 -7.13 -16.81 -39.15
CA ARG A 565 -8.17 -15.77 -39.09
C ARG A 565 -9.57 -16.39 -39.12
N VAL A 566 -10.41 -15.96 -38.17
CA VAL A 566 -11.84 -16.25 -38.14
C VAL A 566 -12.60 -14.95 -38.28
N SER A 567 -13.26 -14.76 -39.42
CA SER A 567 -14.12 -13.62 -39.65
C SER A 567 -15.53 -13.94 -39.15
N LEU A 568 -16.01 -13.18 -38.17
CA LEU A 568 -17.37 -13.32 -37.61
C LEU A 568 -18.40 -12.83 -38.63
N GLN A 569 -18.74 -13.70 -39.57
CA GLN A 569 -19.79 -13.49 -40.55
C GLN A 569 -21.17 -13.75 -39.95
N SER A 570 -22.21 -13.20 -40.59
CA SER A 570 -23.59 -13.31 -40.14
C SER A 570 -24.10 -14.75 -40.05
N SER A 571 -23.60 -15.65 -40.89
CA SER A 571 -23.94 -17.09 -40.87
C SER A 571 -23.47 -17.81 -39.59
N LEU A 572 -22.29 -17.48 -39.06
CA LEU A 572 -21.71 -18.13 -37.88
C LEU A 572 -22.36 -17.67 -36.57
N THR A 573 -22.86 -16.44 -36.55
CA THR A 573 -23.45 -15.82 -35.35
C THR A 573 -24.97 -15.89 -35.33
N ALA A 574 -25.61 -16.38 -36.40
CA ALA A 574 -27.07 -16.42 -36.54
C ALA A 574 -27.75 -17.23 -35.42
N ASP A 575 -27.20 -18.39 -35.05
CA ASP A 575 -27.75 -19.24 -33.98
C ASP A 575 -27.61 -18.58 -32.60
N ASP A 576 -26.47 -17.94 -32.34
CA ASP A 576 -26.21 -17.20 -31.11
C ASP A 576 -27.15 -15.97 -30.99
N ILE A 577 -27.35 -15.24 -32.08
CA ILE A 577 -28.32 -14.13 -32.16
C ILE A 577 -29.73 -14.66 -31.96
N GLY A 578 -30.08 -15.80 -32.57
CA GLY A 578 -31.38 -16.43 -32.40
C GLY A 578 -31.64 -16.88 -30.97
N ALA A 579 -30.62 -17.38 -30.26
CA ALA A 579 -30.71 -17.67 -28.83
C ALA A 579 -30.95 -16.39 -28.01
N TYR A 580 -30.19 -15.33 -28.28
CA TYR A 580 -30.37 -14.02 -27.63
C TYR A 580 -31.78 -13.44 -27.84
N VAL A 581 -32.28 -13.43 -29.09
CA VAL A 581 -33.60 -12.89 -29.43
C VAL A 581 -34.71 -13.70 -28.77
N ARG A 582 -34.66 -15.04 -28.86
CA ARG A 582 -35.66 -15.92 -28.22
C ARG A 582 -35.71 -15.70 -26.72
N TRP A 583 -34.55 -15.63 -26.06
CA TRP A 583 -34.50 -15.35 -24.63
C TRP A 583 -35.12 -13.99 -24.29
N ARG A 584 -34.81 -12.93 -25.04
CA ARG A 584 -35.41 -11.60 -24.82
C ARG A 584 -36.93 -11.58 -25.06
N VAL A 585 -37.42 -12.25 -26.10
CA VAL A 585 -38.83 -12.20 -26.52
C VAL A 585 -39.72 -13.15 -25.71
N ARG A 586 -39.22 -14.33 -25.33
CA ARG A 586 -40.00 -15.37 -24.65
C ARG A 586 -39.75 -15.44 -23.15
N ASP A 587 -38.48 -15.49 -22.76
CA ASP A 587 -38.10 -15.80 -21.39
C ASP A 587 -38.04 -14.54 -20.50
N SER A 588 -37.56 -13.42 -21.05
CA SER A 588 -37.47 -12.15 -20.33
C SER A 588 -38.84 -11.48 -20.14
N ASP A 589 -38.93 -10.56 -19.18
CA ASP A 589 -40.18 -9.83 -18.89
C ASP A 589 -40.44 -8.63 -19.82
N ASP A 590 -39.50 -8.29 -20.69
CA ASP A 590 -39.61 -7.11 -21.58
C ASP A 590 -40.78 -7.23 -22.55
N PHE A 591 -41.05 -8.43 -23.08
CA PHE A 591 -42.15 -8.70 -24.00
C PHE A 591 -43.34 -9.41 -23.32
N ARG A 592 -43.49 -9.25 -21.99
CA ARG A 592 -44.57 -9.90 -21.21
C ARG A 592 -45.98 -9.73 -21.79
N ARG A 593 -46.25 -8.62 -22.49
CA ARG A 593 -47.54 -8.33 -23.14
C ARG A 593 -47.87 -9.31 -24.26
N TRP A 594 -46.85 -9.88 -24.88
CA TRP A 594 -46.94 -10.79 -26.03
C TRP A 594 -46.77 -12.26 -25.64
N LYS A 595 -46.57 -12.59 -24.35
CA LYS A 595 -46.40 -13.99 -23.87
C LYS A 595 -47.58 -14.91 -24.24
N THR A 596 -48.78 -14.36 -24.42
CA THR A 596 -49.98 -15.13 -24.83
C THR A 596 -50.19 -15.19 -26.35
N HIS A 597 -49.28 -14.60 -27.15
CA HIS A 597 -49.37 -14.50 -28.62
C HIS A 597 -48.09 -15.06 -29.28
N PRO A 598 -47.94 -16.40 -29.36
CA PRO A 598 -46.72 -17.04 -29.88
C PRO A 598 -46.45 -16.73 -31.36
N ASP A 599 -47.51 -16.46 -32.11
CA ASP A 599 -47.47 -16.00 -33.50
C ASP A 599 -46.74 -14.65 -33.63
N VAL A 600 -47.09 -13.68 -32.77
CA VAL A 600 -46.43 -12.36 -32.73
C VAL A 600 -44.98 -12.48 -32.26
N GLN A 601 -44.71 -13.33 -31.27
CA GLN A 601 -43.35 -13.59 -30.80
C GLN A 601 -42.48 -14.22 -31.90
N GLY A 602 -43.03 -15.18 -32.65
CA GLY A 602 -42.37 -15.80 -33.80
C GLY A 602 -42.10 -14.81 -34.94
N GLU A 603 -43.01 -13.86 -35.18
CA GLU A 603 -42.82 -12.79 -36.17
C GLU A 603 -41.65 -11.86 -35.78
N ILE A 604 -41.57 -11.42 -34.52
CA ILE A 604 -40.46 -10.62 -34.00
C ILE A 604 -39.13 -11.39 -34.16
N GLU A 605 -39.10 -12.64 -33.72
CA GLU A 605 -37.92 -13.51 -33.80
C GLU A 605 -37.42 -13.65 -35.24
N SER A 606 -38.30 -14.04 -36.16
CA SER A 606 -37.93 -14.30 -37.55
C SER A 606 -37.40 -13.05 -38.25
N ILE A 607 -38.06 -11.91 -38.09
CA ILE A 607 -37.66 -10.64 -38.74
C ILE A 607 -36.32 -10.17 -38.22
N LEU A 608 -36.13 -10.18 -36.89
CA LEU A 608 -34.89 -9.69 -36.29
C LEU A 608 -33.71 -10.60 -36.60
N ILE A 609 -33.87 -11.93 -36.54
CA ILE A 609 -32.79 -12.87 -36.87
C ILE A 609 -32.37 -12.70 -38.34
N THR A 610 -33.34 -12.57 -39.25
CA THR A 610 -33.06 -12.41 -40.69
C THR A 610 -32.34 -11.08 -40.99
N LYS A 611 -32.71 -9.99 -40.31
CA LYS A 611 -32.15 -8.65 -40.55
C LYS A 611 -30.91 -8.34 -39.71
N ALA A 612 -30.55 -9.16 -38.73
CA ALA A 612 -29.47 -8.86 -37.80
C ALA A 612 -28.10 -8.71 -38.47
N ASP A 613 -27.88 -9.43 -39.57
CA ASP A 613 -26.60 -9.50 -40.32
C ASP A 613 -25.37 -9.58 -39.39
N GLY A 614 -25.43 -10.44 -38.38
CA GLY A 614 -24.33 -10.66 -37.42
C GLY A 614 -24.16 -9.58 -36.34
N MET A 615 -25.03 -8.56 -36.27
CA MET A 615 -24.92 -7.45 -35.32
C MET A 615 -25.84 -7.61 -34.10
N PHE A 616 -25.33 -8.20 -33.00
CA PHE A 616 -26.08 -8.28 -31.73
C PHE A 616 -26.51 -6.89 -31.21
N ARG A 617 -25.65 -5.89 -31.39
CA ARG A 617 -25.94 -4.52 -30.94
C ARG A 617 -27.14 -3.91 -31.67
N TRP A 618 -27.26 -4.18 -32.96
CA TRP A 618 -28.41 -3.72 -33.75
C TRP A 618 -29.69 -4.36 -33.22
N VAL A 619 -29.67 -5.68 -33.02
CA VAL A 619 -30.81 -6.46 -32.48
C VAL A 619 -31.23 -5.95 -31.10
N ALA A 620 -30.27 -5.73 -30.20
CA ALA A 620 -30.54 -5.21 -28.86
C ALA A 620 -31.27 -3.85 -28.91
N CYS A 621 -30.79 -2.93 -29.74
CA CYS A 621 -31.45 -1.63 -29.95
C CYS A 621 -32.85 -1.77 -30.53
N GLN A 622 -33.07 -2.66 -31.50
CA GLN A 622 -34.41 -2.88 -32.07
C GLN A 622 -35.37 -3.47 -31.04
N LEU A 623 -34.94 -4.45 -30.24
CA LEU A 623 -35.74 -5.04 -29.17
C LEU A 623 -36.15 -3.99 -28.12
N ASP A 624 -35.25 -3.08 -27.77
CA ASP A 624 -35.55 -1.99 -26.84
C ASP A 624 -36.60 -1.01 -27.38
N VAL A 625 -36.67 -0.82 -28.70
CA VAL A 625 -37.73 -0.01 -29.33
C VAL A 625 -39.03 -0.81 -29.42
N LEU A 626 -38.96 -2.08 -29.78
CA LEU A 626 -40.14 -2.93 -30.00
C LEU A 626 -40.88 -3.24 -28.69
N LYS A 627 -40.18 -3.38 -27.55
CA LYS A 627 -40.82 -3.65 -26.24
C LYS A 627 -41.77 -2.53 -25.79
N GLU A 628 -41.57 -1.31 -26.26
CA GLU A 628 -42.40 -0.14 -25.94
C GLU A 628 -43.69 -0.08 -26.80
N CYS A 629 -43.82 -0.95 -27.82
CA CYS A 629 -45.02 -1.01 -28.65
C CYS A 629 -46.20 -1.59 -27.84
N LEU A 630 -47.20 -0.73 -27.58
CA LEU A 630 -48.36 -1.07 -26.75
C LEU A 630 -49.40 -1.97 -27.44
N ASP A 631 -49.39 -2.01 -28.77
CA ASP A 631 -50.35 -2.76 -29.59
C ASP A 631 -49.70 -3.29 -30.88
N TYR A 632 -50.34 -4.29 -31.50
CA TYR A 632 -49.78 -4.99 -32.67
C TYR A 632 -49.64 -4.08 -33.89
N ARG A 633 -50.51 -3.06 -34.05
CA ARG A 633 -50.42 -2.13 -35.19
C ARG A 633 -49.15 -1.29 -35.10
N ARG A 634 -48.81 -0.78 -33.90
CA ARG A 634 -47.55 -0.07 -33.66
C ARG A 634 -46.34 -0.98 -33.82
N LEU A 635 -46.42 -2.20 -33.30
CA LEU A 635 -45.36 -3.21 -33.44
C LEU A 635 -45.08 -3.55 -34.92
N SER A 636 -46.12 -3.89 -35.68
CA SER A 636 -46.02 -4.21 -37.11
C SER A 636 -45.43 -3.04 -37.91
N LYS A 637 -45.88 -1.80 -37.63
CA LYS A 637 -45.27 -0.61 -38.26
C LYS A 637 -43.79 -0.45 -37.90
N ALA A 638 -43.42 -0.71 -36.65
CA ALA A 638 -42.03 -0.64 -36.20
C ALA A 638 -41.16 -1.71 -36.90
N LEU A 639 -41.62 -2.96 -36.96
CA LEU A 639 -40.97 -4.10 -37.64
C LEU A 639 -40.73 -3.86 -39.14
N VAL A 640 -41.68 -3.22 -39.83
CA VAL A 640 -41.51 -2.84 -41.25
C VAL A 640 -40.47 -1.73 -41.41
N SER A 641 -40.43 -0.79 -40.47
CA SER A 641 -39.56 0.41 -40.53
C SER A 641 -38.16 0.22 -39.95
N LEU A 642 -37.72 -1.00 -39.64
CA LEU A 642 -36.43 -1.23 -38.96
C LEU A 642 -35.25 -0.69 -39.81
N PRO A 643 -34.28 0.01 -39.19
CA PRO A 643 -33.10 0.54 -39.88
C PRO A 643 -32.20 -0.58 -40.40
N GLU A 644 -31.46 -0.36 -41.48
CA GLU A 644 -30.59 -1.37 -42.10
C GLU A 644 -29.22 -1.44 -41.42
N THR A 645 -28.76 -0.33 -40.83
CA THR A 645 -27.42 -0.23 -40.23
C THR A 645 -27.45 0.24 -38.78
N LEU A 646 -26.34 0.05 -38.07
CA LEU A 646 -26.13 0.63 -36.72
C LEU A 646 -26.14 2.16 -36.74
N ASP A 647 -25.58 2.79 -37.77
CA ASP A 647 -25.54 4.25 -37.90
C ASP A 647 -26.95 4.83 -38.09
N GLU A 648 -27.78 4.21 -38.93
CA GLU A 648 -29.20 4.56 -39.05
C GLU A 648 -29.96 4.33 -37.74
N THR A 649 -29.61 3.29 -36.99
CA THR A 649 -30.18 3.03 -35.67
C THR A 649 -29.86 4.16 -34.70
N TYR A 650 -28.59 4.58 -34.60
CA TYR A 650 -28.17 5.67 -33.72
C TYR A 650 -28.75 7.02 -34.16
N SER A 651 -28.76 7.30 -35.48
CA SER A 651 -29.43 8.46 -36.04
C SER A 651 -30.91 8.49 -35.67
N ARG A 652 -31.62 7.36 -35.84
CA ARG A 652 -33.03 7.25 -35.48
C ARG A 652 -33.28 7.45 -33.99
N ILE A 653 -32.41 6.92 -33.12
CA ILE A 653 -32.52 7.12 -31.67
C ILE A 653 -32.34 8.60 -31.33
N LEU A 654 -31.29 9.26 -31.86
CA LEU A 654 -31.06 10.69 -31.62
C LEU A 654 -32.19 11.58 -32.17
N ASN A 655 -32.71 11.28 -33.37
CA ASN A 655 -33.84 12.01 -33.96
C ASN A 655 -35.16 11.73 -33.23
N GLY A 656 -35.25 10.60 -32.50
CA GLY A 656 -36.42 10.21 -31.72
C GLY A 656 -36.51 10.89 -30.35
N ILE A 657 -35.45 11.57 -29.91
CA ILE A 657 -35.45 12.36 -28.68
C ILE A 657 -36.39 13.56 -28.88
N SER A 658 -37.28 13.81 -27.90
CA SER A 658 -38.17 14.97 -27.94
C SER A 658 -37.36 16.26 -28.05
N LYS A 659 -37.88 17.23 -28.82
CA LYS A 659 -37.25 18.55 -29.00
C LYS A 659 -37.01 19.28 -27.67
N GLU A 660 -37.79 18.94 -26.64
CA GLU A 660 -37.64 19.50 -25.29
C GLU A 660 -36.38 19.01 -24.57
N TYR A 661 -35.95 17.75 -24.81
CA TYR A 661 -34.84 17.13 -24.07
C TYR A 661 -33.53 17.02 -24.89
N ILE A 662 -33.56 17.35 -26.19
CA ILE A 662 -32.40 17.13 -27.07
C ILE A 662 -31.15 17.89 -26.64
N ARG A 663 -31.29 19.13 -26.12
CA ARG A 663 -30.16 19.92 -25.61
C ARG A 663 -29.52 19.25 -24.40
N ASP A 664 -30.34 18.79 -23.47
CA ASP A 664 -29.86 18.12 -22.24
C ASP A 664 -29.23 16.76 -22.55
N THR A 665 -29.81 16.01 -23.47
CA THR A 665 -29.22 14.74 -23.92
C THR A 665 -27.87 14.95 -24.61
N ILE A 666 -27.74 15.97 -25.48
CA ILE A 666 -26.46 16.31 -26.11
C ILE A 666 -25.43 16.68 -25.04
N LYS A 667 -25.79 17.54 -24.09
CA LYS A 667 -24.93 17.95 -22.98
C LYS A 667 -24.45 16.74 -22.17
N LEU A 668 -25.35 15.84 -21.78
CA LEU A 668 -24.98 14.62 -21.08
C LEU A 668 -24.07 13.71 -21.92
N LEU A 669 -24.35 13.53 -23.21
CA LEU A 669 -23.50 12.74 -24.10
C LEU A 669 -22.10 13.34 -24.27
N GLN A 670 -21.95 14.67 -24.32
CA GLN A 670 -20.64 15.34 -24.34
C GLN A 670 -19.82 14.96 -23.10
N PHE A 671 -20.43 15.04 -21.91
CA PHE A 671 -19.77 14.62 -20.66
C PHE A 671 -19.38 13.14 -20.68
N LEU A 672 -20.23 12.25 -21.20
CA LEU A 672 -19.91 10.81 -21.31
C LEU A 672 -18.81 10.50 -22.33
N VAL A 673 -18.65 11.33 -23.37
CA VAL A 673 -17.64 11.14 -24.41
C VAL A 673 -16.25 11.66 -23.96
N TYR A 674 -16.21 12.85 -23.35
CA TYR A 674 -14.97 13.61 -23.11
C TYR A 674 -14.49 13.65 -21.65
N SER A 675 -15.24 13.12 -20.69
CA SER A 675 -14.76 13.06 -19.30
C SER A 675 -13.66 12.01 -19.12
N GLU A 676 -12.64 12.34 -18.34
CA GLU A 676 -11.53 11.44 -18.01
C GLU A 676 -11.92 10.32 -17.03
N ARG A 677 -13.08 10.45 -16.39
CA ARG A 677 -13.66 9.42 -15.52
C ARG A 677 -15.14 9.21 -15.83
N PRO A 678 -15.70 8.04 -15.47
CA PRO A 678 -17.15 7.84 -15.50
C PRO A 678 -17.89 8.90 -14.67
N ILE A 679 -19.04 9.32 -15.20
CA ILE A 679 -19.96 10.26 -14.55
C ILE A 679 -20.97 9.48 -13.71
N TYR A 680 -21.26 9.96 -12.49
CA TYR A 680 -22.29 9.34 -11.66
C TYR A 680 -23.70 9.80 -12.03
N ILE A 681 -24.71 8.98 -11.75
CA ILE A 681 -26.12 9.36 -11.99
C ILE A 681 -26.47 10.68 -11.29
N GLU A 682 -26.01 10.88 -10.07
CA GLU A 682 -26.27 12.08 -9.28
C GLU A 682 -25.62 13.33 -9.92
N GLU A 683 -24.43 13.17 -10.49
CA GLU A 683 -23.72 14.23 -11.23
C GLU A 683 -24.41 14.54 -12.55
N ALA A 684 -24.88 13.52 -13.27
CA ALA A 684 -25.57 13.67 -14.54
C ALA A 684 -26.92 14.37 -14.38
N VAL A 685 -27.64 14.15 -13.28
CA VAL A 685 -28.86 14.90 -12.96
C VAL A 685 -28.55 16.38 -12.76
N ASP A 686 -27.45 16.71 -12.10
CA ASP A 686 -27.00 18.09 -11.95
C ASP A 686 -26.56 18.71 -13.28
N ILE A 687 -25.84 17.96 -14.14
CA ILE A 687 -25.43 18.42 -15.48
C ILE A 687 -26.66 18.83 -16.31
N ILE A 688 -27.74 18.02 -16.27
CA ILE A 688 -28.98 18.33 -16.97
C ILE A 688 -29.68 19.55 -16.37
N ALA A 689 -29.72 19.65 -15.04
CA ALA A 689 -30.39 20.75 -14.34
C ALA A 689 -29.69 22.11 -14.50
N VAL A 690 -28.45 22.16 -15.00
CA VAL A 690 -27.75 23.41 -15.29
C VAL A 690 -28.25 24.01 -16.61
N ASP A 691 -28.80 25.22 -16.54
CA ASP A 691 -29.16 26.04 -17.68
C ASP A 691 -28.10 27.13 -17.91
N THR A 692 -27.33 27.04 -19.00
CA THR A 692 -26.28 28.03 -19.33
C THR A 692 -26.84 29.30 -20.00
N GLU A 693 -28.13 29.34 -20.34
CA GLU A 693 -28.81 30.48 -20.97
C GLU A 693 -29.71 31.26 -19.98
N GLY A 694 -30.12 30.62 -18.88
CA GLY A 694 -31.03 31.16 -17.87
C GLY A 694 -30.37 31.90 -16.69
N SER A 695 -31.20 32.37 -15.75
CA SER A 695 -30.78 32.88 -14.44
C SER A 695 -31.89 32.60 -13.40
N PRO A 696 -31.61 31.85 -12.31
CA PRO A 696 -30.34 31.23 -11.97
C PRO A 696 -29.95 30.12 -12.96
N TYR A 697 -28.65 29.94 -13.17
CA TYR A 697 -28.04 28.89 -13.97
C TYR A 697 -28.23 27.50 -13.37
N PHE A 698 -28.25 27.40 -12.04
CA PHE A 698 -28.53 26.14 -11.34
C PHE A 698 -29.45 26.38 -10.14
N ASP A 699 -30.47 25.53 -10.02
CA ASP A 699 -31.33 25.48 -8.85
C ASP A 699 -31.67 24.01 -8.55
N PRO A 700 -31.39 23.51 -7.33
CA PRO A 700 -31.71 22.14 -6.93
C PRO A 700 -33.19 21.74 -7.18
N LYS A 701 -34.12 22.70 -7.24
CA LYS A 701 -35.54 22.43 -7.53
C LYS A 701 -35.80 21.92 -8.96
N TYR A 702 -34.88 22.18 -9.89
CA TYR A 702 -34.97 21.71 -11.28
C TYR A 702 -34.32 20.34 -11.49
N ARG A 703 -33.78 19.72 -10.42
CA ARG A 703 -33.31 18.34 -10.48
C ARG A 703 -34.46 17.40 -10.83
N MET A 704 -34.13 16.40 -11.64
CA MET A 704 -35.05 15.31 -11.94
C MET A 704 -35.45 14.58 -10.64
N PRO A 705 -36.75 14.50 -10.30
CA PRO A 705 -37.20 13.91 -9.03
C PRO A 705 -36.81 12.45 -8.87
N ASN A 706 -36.83 11.69 -9.97
CA ASN A 706 -36.34 10.31 -10.02
C ASN A 706 -35.11 10.23 -10.90
N GLN A 707 -33.93 10.11 -10.29
CA GLN A 707 -32.65 10.10 -10.99
C GLN A 707 -32.52 8.97 -12.03
N SER A 708 -33.26 7.87 -11.86
CA SER A 708 -33.24 6.75 -12.83
C SER A 708 -33.89 7.10 -14.16
N ASP A 709 -34.74 8.14 -14.21
CA ASP A 709 -35.38 8.58 -15.45
C ASP A 709 -34.39 9.22 -16.43
N ILE A 710 -33.14 9.48 -16.01
CA ILE A 710 -32.07 9.96 -16.89
C ILE A 710 -31.78 8.98 -18.05
N LEU A 711 -31.96 7.68 -17.82
CA LEU A 711 -31.84 6.65 -18.85
C LEU A 711 -32.91 6.79 -19.95
N ARG A 712 -34.06 7.40 -19.65
CA ARG A 712 -35.09 7.71 -20.66
C ARG A 712 -34.65 8.83 -21.58
N CYS A 713 -33.81 9.76 -21.11
CA CYS A 713 -33.32 10.89 -21.90
C CYS A 713 -32.29 10.46 -22.96
N CYS A 714 -31.54 9.40 -22.69
CA CYS A 714 -30.46 8.90 -23.56
C CYS A 714 -30.76 7.57 -24.26
N ALA A 715 -31.94 6.98 -24.06
CA ALA A 715 -32.39 5.71 -24.64
C ALA A 715 -31.29 4.60 -24.57
N SER A 716 -31.31 3.64 -25.50
CA SER A 716 -30.33 2.55 -25.58
C SER A 716 -28.87 3.01 -25.81
N LEU A 717 -28.56 4.32 -25.84
CA LEU A 717 -27.20 4.84 -26.01
C LEU A 717 -26.38 4.87 -24.71
N VAL A 718 -27.03 4.81 -23.55
CA VAL A 718 -26.40 4.93 -22.23
C VAL A 718 -26.85 3.78 -21.33
N ILE A 719 -25.96 3.29 -20.48
CA ILE A 719 -26.23 2.27 -19.46
C ILE A 719 -25.83 2.76 -18.07
N ALA A 720 -26.53 2.26 -17.06
CA ALA A 720 -26.23 2.50 -15.66
C ALA A 720 -25.55 1.25 -15.06
N VAL A 721 -24.36 1.43 -14.47
CA VAL A 721 -23.56 0.35 -13.89
C VAL A 721 -23.39 0.60 -12.39
N PRO A 722 -23.93 -0.27 -11.51
CA PRO A 722 -23.72 -0.13 -10.08
C PRO A 722 -22.27 -0.48 -9.72
N VAL A 723 -21.62 0.40 -8.98
CA VAL A 723 -20.24 0.27 -8.51
C VAL A 723 -20.16 0.45 -6.99
N MET A 724 -19.27 -0.30 -6.35
CA MET A 724 -18.97 -0.16 -4.92
C MET A 724 -17.72 0.70 -4.76
N ARG A 725 -17.81 1.81 -4.05
CA ARG A 725 -16.65 2.66 -3.73
C ARG A 725 -16.47 2.84 -2.24
N PRO A 726 -15.24 3.07 -1.74
CA PRO A 726 -15.01 3.44 -0.36
C PRO A 726 -15.86 4.65 0.02
N SER A 727 -16.61 4.55 1.11
CA SER A 727 -17.49 5.63 1.57
C SER A 727 -16.73 6.52 2.54
N PHE A 728 -16.84 7.85 2.35
CA PHE A 728 -16.32 8.85 3.29
C PHE A 728 -17.21 9.02 4.52
N HIS A 729 -18.33 8.30 4.59
CA HIS A 729 -19.28 8.39 5.68
C HIS A 729 -18.80 7.53 6.86
N PRO A 730 -18.64 8.07 8.09
CA PRO A 730 -18.08 7.37 9.25
C PRO A 730 -18.78 6.06 9.67
N ARG A 731 -19.97 5.74 9.11
CA ARG A 731 -20.75 4.53 9.44
C ARG A 731 -20.75 3.45 8.35
N ALA A 732 -20.28 3.75 7.13
CA ALA A 732 -20.27 2.78 6.02
C ALA A 732 -18.88 2.76 5.37
N LYS A 733 -18.25 1.58 5.28
CA LYS A 733 -16.94 1.41 4.62
C LYS A 733 -17.03 1.56 3.09
N PHE A 734 -18.19 1.27 2.50
CA PHE A 734 -18.42 1.38 1.06
C PHE A 734 -19.79 2.00 0.76
N ALA A 735 -19.86 2.90 -0.22
CA ALA A 735 -21.08 3.42 -0.81
C ALA A 735 -21.31 2.77 -2.19
N ARG A 736 -22.54 2.31 -2.41
CA ARG A 736 -22.99 1.86 -3.73
C ARG A 736 -23.38 3.10 -4.54
N ARG A 737 -22.63 3.42 -5.58
CA ARG A 737 -22.98 4.47 -6.55
C ARG A 737 -23.29 3.85 -7.90
N THR A 738 -23.92 4.62 -8.78
CA THR A 738 -24.23 4.17 -10.13
C THR A 738 -23.50 5.05 -11.14
N GLU A 739 -22.60 4.45 -11.92
CA GLU A 739 -21.90 5.12 -13.00
C GLU A 739 -22.74 5.05 -14.29
N LEU A 740 -22.79 6.15 -15.04
CA LEU A 740 -23.37 6.22 -16.37
C LEU A 740 -22.26 6.06 -17.41
N HIS A 741 -22.41 5.06 -18.28
CA HIS A 741 -21.47 4.75 -19.35
C HIS A 741 -22.19 4.79 -20.70
N LEU A 742 -21.46 5.03 -21.79
CA LEU A 742 -22.01 4.77 -23.11
C LEU A 742 -22.28 3.28 -23.25
N ALA A 743 -23.42 2.94 -23.83
CA ALA A 743 -23.89 1.57 -23.91
C ALA A 743 -22.99 0.65 -24.76
N HIS A 744 -22.24 1.24 -25.71
CA HIS A 744 -21.29 0.54 -26.57
C HIS A 744 -20.30 1.52 -27.22
N PHE A 745 -19.07 1.09 -27.54
CA PHE A 745 -18.03 1.95 -28.13
C PHE A 745 -18.49 2.60 -29.44
N SER A 746 -19.20 1.84 -30.28
CA SER A 746 -19.72 2.37 -31.55
C SER A 746 -20.67 3.57 -31.39
N VAL A 747 -21.23 3.81 -30.20
CA VAL A 747 -21.95 5.06 -29.91
C VAL A 747 -20.97 6.23 -29.87
N LYS A 748 -19.85 6.08 -29.15
CA LYS A 748 -18.81 7.12 -29.06
C LYS A 748 -18.24 7.44 -30.43
N GLU A 749 -17.93 6.43 -31.23
CA GLU A 749 -17.44 6.62 -32.60
C GLU A 749 -18.46 7.34 -33.48
N TYR A 750 -19.73 6.93 -33.42
CA TYR A 750 -20.77 7.58 -34.21
C TYR A 750 -20.87 9.07 -33.86
N LEU A 751 -20.86 9.41 -32.56
CA LEU A 751 -20.90 10.78 -32.07
C LEU A 751 -19.66 11.60 -32.45
N MET A 752 -18.48 10.98 -32.51
CA MET A 752 -17.21 11.63 -32.87
C MET A 752 -16.94 11.63 -34.39
N SER A 753 -17.76 10.98 -35.20
CA SER A 753 -17.52 10.82 -36.64
C SER A 753 -18.20 11.89 -37.48
N ASP A 754 -17.67 12.10 -38.68
CA ASP A 754 -18.30 12.92 -39.73
C ASP A 754 -19.58 12.26 -40.31
N ARG A 755 -19.95 11.06 -39.85
CA ARG A 755 -21.18 10.35 -40.25
C ARG A 755 -22.42 10.83 -39.46
N LEU A 756 -22.21 11.62 -38.41
CA LEU A 756 -23.26 12.30 -37.69
C LEU A 756 -23.89 13.36 -38.62
N LYS A 757 -25.21 13.61 -38.52
CA LYS A 757 -25.85 14.66 -39.34
C LYS A 757 -25.20 16.02 -39.09
N ASP A 758 -25.04 16.82 -40.15
CA ASP A 758 -24.35 18.11 -40.15
C ASP A 758 -24.74 19.03 -38.97
N ASP A 759 -26.03 19.09 -38.62
CA ASP A 759 -26.56 19.91 -37.52
C ASP A 759 -26.04 19.53 -36.13
N LEU A 760 -25.60 18.28 -35.94
CA LEU A 760 -25.12 17.75 -34.65
C LEU A 760 -23.59 17.61 -34.60
N VAL A 761 -22.90 17.54 -35.73
CA VAL A 761 -21.43 17.37 -35.81
C VAL A 761 -20.70 18.42 -34.98
N GLN A 762 -21.15 19.67 -35.06
CA GLN A 762 -20.52 20.77 -34.31
C GLN A 762 -20.59 20.58 -32.80
N ASN A 763 -21.64 19.93 -32.27
CA ASN A 763 -21.79 19.72 -30.83
C ASN A 763 -20.78 18.72 -30.26
N PHE A 764 -20.30 17.78 -31.07
CA PHE A 764 -19.38 16.73 -30.64
C PHE A 764 -17.95 16.94 -31.14
N ARG A 765 -17.64 18.09 -31.77
CA ARG A 765 -16.25 18.52 -31.95
C ARG A 765 -15.64 18.79 -30.58
N GLU A 766 -14.39 18.35 -30.39
CA GLU A 766 -13.73 18.40 -29.08
C GLU A 766 -13.73 19.79 -28.45
N THR A 767 -13.42 20.83 -29.23
CA THR A 767 -13.42 22.22 -28.77
C THR A 767 -14.80 22.68 -28.31
N CYS A 768 -15.84 22.44 -29.12
CA CYS A 768 -17.22 22.81 -28.80
C CYS A 768 -17.77 22.03 -27.59
N ALA A 769 -17.51 20.72 -27.53
CA ALA A 769 -17.94 19.87 -26.44
C ALA A 769 -17.27 20.26 -25.13
N LYS A 770 -15.94 20.45 -25.12
CA LYS A 770 -15.20 20.92 -23.93
C LYS A 770 -15.63 22.34 -23.52
N ALA A 771 -15.95 23.22 -24.47
CA ALA A 771 -16.52 24.53 -24.15
C ALA A 771 -17.87 24.42 -23.44
N SER A 772 -18.78 23.58 -23.97
CA SER A 772 -20.09 23.29 -23.37
C SER A 772 -19.96 22.72 -21.95
N MET A 773 -19.05 21.76 -21.76
CA MET A 773 -18.76 21.18 -20.46
C MET A 773 -18.18 22.20 -19.47
N ALA A 774 -17.23 23.03 -19.90
CA ALA A 774 -16.64 24.08 -19.08
C ALA A 774 -17.68 25.13 -18.69
N LYS A 775 -18.53 25.57 -19.62
CA LYS A 775 -19.66 26.48 -19.34
C LYS A 775 -20.61 25.88 -18.32
N THR A 776 -20.99 24.61 -18.48
CA THR A 776 -21.84 23.89 -17.52
C THR A 776 -21.21 23.87 -16.13
N CYS A 777 -19.90 23.59 -16.04
CA CYS A 777 -19.19 23.58 -14.76
C CYS A 777 -19.17 24.96 -14.12
N LEU A 778 -18.83 26.01 -14.87
CA LEU A 778 -18.76 27.38 -14.36
C LEU A 778 -20.15 27.91 -13.95
N ALA A 779 -21.17 27.64 -14.76
CA ALA A 779 -22.56 27.99 -14.48
C ALA A 779 -23.05 27.34 -13.19
N TYR A 780 -22.73 26.05 -12.97
CA TYR A 780 -23.02 25.35 -11.73
C TYR A 780 -22.32 25.99 -10.52
N LEU A 781 -21.02 26.33 -10.65
CA LEU A 781 -20.24 26.92 -9.57
C LEU A 781 -20.71 28.33 -9.17
N LEU A 782 -21.19 29.13 -10.13
CA LEU A 782 -21.66 30.51 -9.88
C LEU A 782 -22.96 30.59 -9.07
N ASP A 783 -23.79 29.54 -9.10
CA ASP A 783 -25.08 29.46 -8.39
C ASP A 783 -25.11 28.45 -7.25
N LEU A 784 -23.93 28.06 -6.73
CA LEU A 784 -23.82 27.31 -5.48
C LEU A 784 -24.34 28.15 -4.31
N GLN A 785 -25.63 28.00 -3.99
CA GLN A 785 -26.26 28.59 -2.81
C GLN A 785 -25.91 27.78 -1.56
N LEU A 786 -24.66 27.91 -1.09
CA LEU A 786 -24.20 27.23 0.11
C LEU A 786 -24.49 28.08 1.35
N GLU A 787 -25.27 27.54 2.31
CA GLU A 787 -25.48 28.18 3.60
C GLU A 787 -24.17 28.24 4.40
N ILE A 788 -23.97 29.35 5.12
CA ILE A 788 -22.77 29.61 5.92
C ILE A 788 -22.59 28.49 6.96
N GLY A 789 -21.43 27.84 6.96
CA GLY A 789 -21.09 26.78 7.91
C GLY A 789 -21.47 25.36 7.50
N THR A 790 -21.95 25.14 6.27
CA THR A 790 -22.24 23.80 5.75
C THR A 790 -20.98 22.91 5.76
N PRO A 791 -20.97 21.76 6.48
CA PRO A 791 -19.80 20.87 6.54
C PRO A 791 -19.44 20.31 5.16
N ALA A 792 -18.13 20.13 4.85
CA ALA A 792 -17.66 19.63 3.55
C ALA A 792 -18.35 18.31 3.10
N LEU A 793 -18.63 17.42 4.05
CA LEU A 793 -19.37 16.17 3.80
C LEU A 793 -20.80 16.41 3.29
N MET A 794 -21.49 17.44 3.79
CA MET A 794 -22.86 17.77 3.40
C MET A 794 -22.93 18.43 2.01
N ILE A 795 -21.82 19.05 1.58
CA ILE A 795 -21.73 19.71 0.27
C ILE A 795 -21.70 18.68 -0.85
N GLY A 796 -20.93 17.59 -0.70
CA GLY A 796 -20.88 16.52 -1.70
C GLY A 796 -22.20 15.76 -1.86
N ASP A 797 -23.01 15.68 -0.81
CA ASP A 797 -24.34 15.06 -0.85
C ASP A 797 -25.41 16.02 -1.41
N ALA A 798 -25.33 17.31 -1.08
CA ALA A 798 -26.27 18.33 -1.57
C ALA A 798 -25.97 18.80 -3.00
N PHE A 799 -24.69 18.77 -3.43
CA PHE A 799 -24.18 19.23 -4.72
C PHE A 799 -23.22 18.20 -5.34
N PRO A 800 -23.71 17.05 -5.84
CA PRO A 800 -22.87 15.96 -6.34
C PRO A 800 -21.84 16.34 -7.40
N LEU A 801 -22.16 17.31 -8.28
CA LEU A 801 -21.30 17.71 -9.40
C LEU A 801 -20.13 18.63 -8.99
N VAL A 802 -20.17 19.23 -7.79
CA VAL A 802 -19.22 20.28 -7.38
C VAL A 802 -17.75 19.85 -7.49
N THR A 803 -17.43 18.63 -7.05
CA THR A 803 -16.06 18.10 -7.06
C THR A 803 -15.55 17.87 -8.49
N TYR A 804 -16.42 17.43 -9.39
CA TYR A 804 -16.08 17.31 -10.81
C TYR A 804 -15.79 18.70 -11.39
N CYS A 805 -16.69 19.66 -11.18
CA CYS A 805 -16.55 21.01 -11.72
C CYS A 805 -15.23 21.64 -11.27
N ILE A 806 -14.95 21.66 -9.97
CA ILE A 806 -13.74 22.27 -9.40
C ILE A 806 -12.47 21.67 -10.00
N ARG A 807 -12.44 20.35 -10.17
CA ARG A 807 -11.26 19.64 -10.68
C ARG A 807 -11.05 19.83 -12.18
N CYS A 808 -12.12 19.82 -12.96
CA CYS A 808 -12.03 19.64 -14.41
C CYS A 808 -12.24 20.93 -15.21
N TRP A 809 -12.91 21.95 -14.67
CA TRP A 809 -13.32 23.12 -15.47
C TRP A 809 -12.14 23.82 -16.15
N VAL A 810 -11.00 23.94 -15.46
CA VAL A 810 -9.80 24.60 -16.00
C VAL A 810 -9.26 23.84 -17.21
N GLY A 811 -9.03 22.53 -17.08
CA GLY A 811 -8.51 21.70 -18.17
C GLY A 811 -9.45 21.67 -19.38
N LEU A 812 -10.77 21.74 -19.15
CA LEU A 812 -11.76 21.87 -20.21
C LEU A 812 -11.72 23.26 -20.86
N ALA A 813 -11.57 24.31 -20.06
CA ALA A 813 -11.57 25.70 -20.51
C ALA A 813 -10.33 26.04 -21.36
N VAL A 814 -9.13 25.59 -20.98
CA VAL A 814 -7.88 25.88 -21.70
C VAL A 814 -7.96 25.49 -23.18
N VAL A 815 -8.67 24.40 -23.50
CA VAL A 815 -8.81 23.91 -24.89
C VAL A 815 -9.70 24.82 -25.75
N ALA A 816 -10.64 25.53 -25.14
CA ALA A 816 -11.71 26.22 -25.87
C ALA A 816 -11.85 27.73 -25.60
N GLU A 817 -11.22 28.26 -24.55
CA GLU A 817 -11.34 29.66 -24.14
C GLU A 817 -11.00 30.63 -25.28
N ARG A 818 -10.01 30.30 -26.11
CA ARG A 818 -9.60 31.13 -27.26
C ARG A 818 -10.69 31.29 -28.32
N LEU A 819 -11.65 30.36 -28.39
CA LEU A 819 -12.63 30.27 -29.49
C LEU A 819 -14.09 30.52 -29.07
N ASP A 820 -14.44 30.34 -27.79
CA ASP A 820 -15.83 30.45 -27.31
C ASP A 820 -16.03 31.70 -26.43
N GLU A 821 -16.73 32.71 -26.95
CA GLU A 821 -17.01 33.98 -26.24
C GLU A 821 -17.91 33.80 -25.02
N ALA A 822 -18.87 32.87 -25.06
CA ALA A 822 -19.75 32.61 -23.93
C ALA A 822 -18.97 31.98 -22.77
N LEU A 823 -18.03 31.08 -23.07
CA LEU A 823 -17.11 30.53 -22.07
C LEU A 823 -16.24 31.62 -21.44
N GLN A 824 -15.69 32.53 -22.26
CA GLN A 824 -14.94 33.68 -21.74
C GLN A 824 -15.80 34.54 -20.79
N TYR A 825 -17.08 34.75 -21.11
CA TYR A 825 -18.01 35.46 -20.23
C TYR A 825 -18.19 34.75 -18.88
N PHE A 826 -18.40 33.43 -18.86
CA PHE A 826 -18.52 32.66 -17.62
C PHE A 826 -17.24 32.73 -16.77
N ILE A 827 -16.07 32.64 -17.41
CA ILE A 827 -14.77 32.76 -16.74
C ILE A 827 -14.61 34.16 -16.12
N ARG A 828 -14.92 35.23 -16.87
CA ARG A 828 -14.90 36.61 -16.35
C ARG A 828 -15.85 36.78 -15.15
N ARG A 829 -17.09 36.29 -15.28
CA ARG A 829 -18.06 36.30 -14.18
C ARG A 829 -17.55 35.60 -12.94
N LEU A 830 -16.89 34.45 -13.09
CA LEU A 830 -16.29 33.74 -11.96
C LEU A 830 -15.22 34.59 -11.28
N PHE A 831 -14.34 35.25 -12.05
CA PHE A 831 -13.32 36.15 -11.50
C PHE A 831 -13.90 37.44 -10.89
N ASP A 832 -15.05 37.93 -11.38
CA ASP A 832 -15.73 39.09 -10.81
C ASP A 832 -16.54 38.76 -9.54
N ASP A 833 -16.99 37.50 -9.40
CA ASP A 833 -17.81 37.07 -8.26
C ASP A 833 -16.97 36.87 -6.99
N ARG A 834 -17.17 37.79 -6.03
CA ARG A 834 -16.51 37.78 -4.71
C ARG A 834 -16.81 36.52 -3.89
N ARG A 835 -17.90 35.82 -4.16
CA ARG A 835 -18.28 34.56 -3.48
C ARG A 835 -17.41 33.39 -3.92
N CYS A 836 -16.94 33.41 -5.18
CA CYS A 836 -16.15 32.34 -5.78
C CYS A 836 -14.67 32.41 -5.38
N PHE A 837 -14.14 33.61 -5.11
CA PHE A 837 -12.75 33.84 -4.71
C PHE A 837 -12.68 34.50 -3.33
N PHE A 838 -12.71 33.66 -2.29
CA PHE A 838 -12.23 33.84 -0.91
C PHE A 838 -11.91 35.27 -0.37
N GLU A 839 -12.78 36.27 -0.52
CA GLU A 839 -12.57 37.55 0.15
C GLU A 839 -12.94 37.51 1.65
N ASP A 840 -13.78 36.57 2.09
CA ASP A 840 -14.37 36.64 3.44
C ASP A 840 -14.44 35.28 4.20
N GLY A 841 -13.56 34.32 3.93
CA GLY A 841 -13.48 33.07 4.72
C GLY A 841 -14.70 32.12 4.61
N TYR A 842 -15.71 32.44 3.77
CA TYR A 842 -17.00 31.75 3.74
C TYR A 842 -17.05 30.39 3.01
N HIS A 843 -16.08 30.03 2.16
CA HIS A 843 -16.10 28.76 1.38
C HIS A 843 -14.82 27.92 1.47
N THR A 844 -14.07 28.06 2.56
CA THR A 844 -12.82 27.33 2.78
C THR A 844 -12.97 25.81 2.77
N SER A 845 -14.15 25.21 2.87
CA SER A 845 -14.32 23.74 2.87
C SER A 845 -14.40 23.09 1.49
N VAL A 846 -14.90 23.79 0.46
CA VAL A 846 -15.17 23.21 -0.87
C VAL A 846 -13.90 23.21 -1.74
N TRP A 847 -13.11 24.27 -1.63
CA TRP A 847 -11.89 24.45 -2.40
C TRP A 847 -10.62 24.01 -1.64
N SER A 848 -10.71 23.59 -0.36
CA SER A 848 -9.54 23.17 0.44
C SER A 848 -9.18 21.69 0.39
N THR A 849 -9.83 20.89 -0.45
CA THR A 849 -9.45 19.48 -0.63
C THR A 849 -8.30 19.38 -1.62
N GLU A 850 -7.12 19.01 -1.12
CA GLU A 850 -5.88 18.52 -1.79
C GLU A 850 -5.29 19.28 -3.01
N TRP A 851 -6.03 20.13 -3.73
CA TRP A 851 -5.70 20.51 -5.10
C TRP A 851 -5.73 22.01 -5.37
N MET A 852 -6.19 22.83 -4.42
CA MET A 852 -5.86 24.26 -4.40
C MET A 852 -4.93 24.57 -3.22
N PRO A 853 -3.80 25.24 -3.46
CA PRO A 853 -2.93 25.69 -2.40
C PRO A 853 -3.69 26.67 -1.50
N LYS A 854 -3.54 26.48 -0.18
CA LYS A 854 -4.12 27.41 0.79
C LYS A 854 -3.47 28.78 0.57
N ILE A 855 -4.26 29.83 0.34
CA ILE A 855 -3.75 31.21 0.31
C ILE A 855 -4.06 31.80 1.70
N SER A 856 -3.07 32.40 2.36
CA SER A 856 -3.14 32.89 3.76
C SER A 856 -3.61 34.34 3.90
N GLU A 857 -3.72 35.09 2.81
CA GLU A 857 -4.18 36.49 2.75
C GLU A 857 -5.43 36.65 1.87
N PRO A 858 -6.22 37.75 1.96
CA PRO A 858 -7.56 37.86 1.37
C PRO A 858 -7.56 37.55 -0.13
N SER A 859 -8.00 36.33 -0.41
CA SER A 859 -7.80 35.58 -1.65
C SER A 859 -8.79 35.94 -2.76
N GLY A 860 -9.03 37.24 -2.94
CA GLY A 860 -9.80 37.79 -4.06
C GLY A 860 -9.22 39.07 -4.68
N THR A 861 -7.98 39.44 -4.32
CA THR A 861 -7.28 40.52 -5.03
C THR A 861 -7.14 40.21 -6.52
N LEU A 862 -7.08 41.26 -7.33
CA LEU A 862 -6.98 41.15 -8.78
C LEU A 862 -5.67 40.44 -9.20
N GLU A 863 -4.64 40.58 -8.38
CA GLU A 863 -3.30 40.01 -8.57
C GLU A 863 -3.25 38.52 -8.24
N SER A 864 -3.97 38.05 -7.20
CA SER A 864 -4.13 36.61 -6.94
C SER A 864 -4.88 35.90 -8.08
N LYS A 865 -5.90 36.57 -8.64
CA LYS A 865 -6.66 36.06 -9.80
C LYS A 865 -5.77 35.98 -11.04
N LEU A 866 -4.92 36.98 -11.26
CA LEU A 866 -3.96 37.02 -12.36
C LEU A 866 -2.98 35.85 -12.26
N CYS A 867 -2.36 35.63 -11.09
CA CYS A 867 -1.45 34.49 -10.87
C CYS A 867 -2.12 33.14 -11.12
N PHE A 868 -3.37 32.95 -10.69
CA PHE A 868 -4.12 31.72 -10.95
C PHE A 868 -4.37 31.50 -12.45
N ALA A 869 -4.82 32.54 -13.17
CA ALA A 869 -5.07 32.43 -14.61
C ALA A 869 -3.78 32.17 -15.41
N SER A 870 -2.67 32.81 -15.03
CA SER A 870 -1.34 32.60 -15.62
C SER A 870 -0.81 31.19 -15.40
N TRP A 871 -0.92 30.66 -14.17
CA TRP A 871 -0.50 29.30 -13.84
C TRP A 871 -1.26 28.23 -14.63
N ASN A 872 -2.53 28.49 -14.95
CA ASN A 872 -3.40 27.51 -15.59
C ASN A 872 -3.50 27.65 -17.11
N GLY A 873 -2.81 28.62 -17.72
CA GLY A 873 -2.81 28.78 -19.19
C GLY A 873 -4.03 29.51 -19.77
N LEU A 874 -4.81 30.24 -18.96
CA LEU A 874 -6.04 30.93 -19.41
C LEU A 874 -5.71 32.29 -20.04
N THR A 875 -5.35 32.29 -21.33
CA THR A 875 -4.81 33.46 -22.04
C THR A 875 -5.78 34.65 -22.04
N ASN A 876 -7.08 34.43 -22.29
CA ASN A 876 -8.04 35.52 -22.37
C ASN A 876 -8.43 36.06 -20.98
N ALA A 877 -8.46 35.20 -19.96
CA ALA A 877 -8.60 35.62 -18.58
C ALA A 877 -7.43 36.49 -18.10
N VAL A 878 -6.18 36.12 -18.42
CA VAL A 878 -4.99 36.94 -18.12
C VAL A 878 -5.14 38.33 -18.73
N LYS A 879 -5.47 38.41 -20.02
CA LYS A 879 -5.67 39.69 -20.71
C LYS A 879 -6.77 40.53 -20.04
N TYR A 880 -7.90 39.92 -19.72
CA TYR A 880 -9.00 40.60 -19.03
C TYR A 880 -8.55 41.18 -17.68
N LEU A 881 -7.81 40.43 -16.87
CA LEU A 881 -7.35 40.87 -15.55
C LEU A 881 -6.33 42.00 -15.65
N ILE A 882 -5.42 41.97 -16.64
CA ILE A 882 -4.51 43.09 -16.93
C ILE A 882 -5.31 44.34 -17.33
N ASP A 883 -6.32 44.20 -18.18
CA ASP A 883 -7.20 45.31 -18.60
C ASP A 883 -8.01 45.89 -17.42
N GLN A 884 -8.31 45.09 -16.38
CA GLN A 884 -8.92 45.56 -15.12
C GLN A 884 -7.92 46.30 -14.20
N GLY A 885 -6.64 46.38 -14.57
CA GLY A 885 -5.60 47.05 -13.79
C GLY A 885 -4.84 46.16 -12.82
N ALA A 886 -4.76 44.84 -13.06
CA ALA A 886 -3.95 43.94 -12.27
C ALA A 886 -2.47 44.33 -12.36
N ASP A 887 -1.81 44.52 -11.22
CA ASP A 887 -0.36 44.72 -11.20
C ASP A 887 0.36 43.40 -11.47
N VAL A 888 0.95 43.30 -12.67
CA VAL A 888 1.70 42.11 -13.13
C VAL A 888 2.95 41.81 -12.30
N ASN A 889 3.46 42.81 -11.56
CA ASN A 889 4.69 42.72 -10.77
C ASN A 889 4.42 42.51 -9.28
N ARG A 890 3.16 42.62 -8.83
CA ARG A 890 2.83 42.43 -7.42
C ARG A 890 3.00 40.96 -7.04
N VAL A 891 3.73 40.73 -5.95
CA VAL A 891 3.96 39.39 -5.45
C VAL A 891 2.86 38.98 -4.48
N VAL A 892 2.35 37.75 -4.62
CA VAL A 892 1.27 37.19 -3.80
C VAL A 892 1.74 35.97 -3.03
N GLU A 893 1.23 35.79 -1.80
CA GLU A 893 1.51 34.62 -0.98
C GLU A 893 0.84 33.36 -1.55
N TYR A 894 1.61 32.28 -1.67
CA TYR A 894 1.13 31.01 -2.21
C TYR A 894 1.68 29.83 -1.39
N HIS A 895 0.83 29.07 -0.68
CA HIS A 895 1.30 27.89 0.05
C HIS A 895 1.38 26.65 -0.84
N ARG A 896 2.59 26.22 -1.22
CA ARG A 896 2.77 24.90 -1.83
C ARG A 896 2.61 23.78 -0.80
N LYS A 897 1.63 22.91 -1.03
CA LYS A 897 1.46 21.64 -0.31
C LYS A 897 1.78 20.39 -1.15
N ASP A 898 2.19 20.54 -2.41
CA ASP A 898 2.26 19.41 -3.33
C ASP A 898 3.60 18.64 -3.24
N SER A 899 3.70 17.88 -2.16
CA SER A 899 4.51 16.67 -2.02
C SER A 899 3.73 15.69 -1.15
N PRO A 900 3.34 14.50 -1.67
CA PRO A 900 2.65 13.48 -0.88
C PRO A 900 3.47 12.89 0.29
N PHE A 901 4.69 13.37 0.56
CA PHE A 901 5.57 12.84 1.61
C PHE A 901 5.78 13.74 2.83
N ALA A 902 5.14 14.91 2.93
CA ALA A 902 5.36 15.83 4.05
C ALA A 902 4.07 16.12 4.83
N ILE A 903 3.55 15.14 5.56
CA ILE A 903 2.63 15.37 6.68
C ILE A 903 3.45 15.39 7.98
N GLY A 904 3.53 16.54 8.62
CA GLY A 904 4.09 16.75 9.97
C GLY A 904 4.93 18.03 9.99
N THR A 905 4.40 19.21 10.29
CA THR A 905 4.00 19.57 11.66
C THR A 905 3.25 20.92 11.71
N VAL A 906 2.57 21.14 12.84
CA VAL A 906 1.45 22.05 13.09
C VAL A 906 1.87 23.25 13.95
N ILE A 907 1.45 24.46 13.53
CA ILE A 907 1.09 25.70 14.29
C ILE A 907 2.14 26.36 15.21
N GLY A 908 2.65 27.51 14.73
CA GLY A 908 2.39 28.86 15.25
C GLY A 908 3.01 29.33 16.58
N ALA A 909 3.75 30.46 16.54
CA ALA A 909 3.31 31.73 17.16
C ALA A 909 4.39 32.85 17.12
N GLN A 910 3.98 33.96 16.49
CA GLN A 910 4.15 35.36 16.93
C GLN A 910 5.48 36.12 16.72
N ILE A 911 5.28 37.34 16.18
CA ILE A 911 6.16 38.52 16.08
C ILE A 911 6.95 38.65 14.76
N ILE A 912 6.28 39.14 13.71
CA ILE A 912 6.85 40.17 12.82
C ILE A 912 5.80 41.29 12.65
N THR A 913 5.48 41.96 13.76
CA THR A 913 4.67 43.21 13.75
C THR A 913 5.56 44.45 13.84
N HIS A 914 6.85 44.34 13.54
CA HIS A 914 7.80 45.44 13.70
C HIS A 914 8.73 45.68 12.51
N TRP A 915 8.77 44.78 11.53
CA TRP A 915 9.72 44.85 10.41
C TRP A 915 8.96 44.70 9.08
N MET A 916 8.74 45.72 8.26
CA MET A 916 9.40 47.01 8.19
C MET A 916 8.52 47.98 7.37
N SER A 917 8.07 49.05 8.00
CA SER A 917 7.56 50.26 7.35
C SER A 917 8.69 51.14 6.78
N VAL A 918 9.83 50.56 6.38
CA VAL A 918 11.02 51.30 5.91
C VAL A 918 11.79 50.38 4.96
N GLY A 919 11.88 50.72 3.67
CA GLY A 919 12.84 50.06 2.75
C GLY A 919 14.27 50.57 2.97
N PRO A 920 15.19 50.36 2.01
CA PRO A 920 15.62 49.12 1.38
C PRO A 920 16.88 48.54 2.09
N ARG A 921 17.26 47.30 1.75
CA ARG A 921 18.35 46.46 2.32
C ARG A 921 17.98 45.72 3.62
N ALA A 922 17.61 44.46 3.48
CA ALA A 922 17.77 43.49 4.55
C ALA A 922 18.27 42.15 3.97
N ASP A 923 19.39 41.72 4.53
CA ASP A 923 20.11 40.48 4.37
C ASP A 923 19.19 39.24 4.47
N LEU A 924 19.15 38.41 3.43
CA LEU A 924 18.33 37.19 3.32
C LEU A 924 18.97 35.98 4.03
N ARG A 925 19.78 36.20 5.07
CA ARG A 925 20.31 35.12 5.91
C ARG A 925 19.45 34.95 7.16
N GLY A 926 18.43 34.11 7.05
CA GLY A 926 17.75 33.54 8.21
C GLY A 926 16.24 33.74 8.26
N LEU A 927 15.51 33.12 7.33
CA LEU A 927 14.10 32.78 7.54
C LEU A 927 13.93 31.27 7.31
N ARG A 928 13.92 30.49 8.40
CA ARG A 928 13.33 29.14 8.39
C ARG A 928 11.82 29.31 8.51
N GLY A 929 11.13 29.45 7.37
CA GLY A 929 9.68 29.50 7.25
C GLY A 929 9.26 29.46 5.77
N GLU A 930 8.55 28.40 5.37
CA GLU A 930 8.20 28.07 3.97
C GLU A 930 6.97 28.86 3.48
N THR A 931 7.14 30.13 3.11
CA THR A 931 6.11 30.88 2.34
C THR A 931 6.83 31.60 1.21
N ARG A 932 6.69 31.09 -0.02
CA ARG A 932 7.30 31.69 -1.22
C ARG A 932 6.30 32.65 -1.83
N LEU A 933 6.72 33.90 -1.97
CA LEU A 933 6.00 34.92 -2.73
C LEU A 933 6.20 34.59 -4.23
N MET A 934 5.11 34.60 -5.02
CA MET A 934 5.15 34.32 -6.47
C MET A 934 4.52 35.44 -7.31
N THR A 935 5.12 35.80 -8.45
CA THR A 935 4.56 36.75 -9.45
C THR A 935 3.79 36.03 -10.56
N ALA A 936 3.02 36.79 -11.36
CA ALA A 936 2.34 36.26 -12.54
C ALA A 936 3.33 35.71 -13.59
N LEU A 937 4.49 36.37 -13.74
CA LEU A 937 5.56 35.94 -14.65
C LEU A 937 6.20 34.62 -14.19
N GLU A 938 6.46 34.46 -12.89
CA GLU A 938 6.96 33.20 -12.32
C GLU A 938 5.95 32.05 -12.52
N ALA A 939 4.67 32.31 -12.30
CA ALA A 939 3.61 31.32 -12.49
C ALA A 939 3.49 30.86 -13.95
N ALA A 940 3.52 31.81 -14.90
CA ALA A 940 3.48 31.50 -16.33
C ALA A 940 4.73 30.72 -16.79
N ALA A 941 5.91 31.12 -16.30
CA ALA A 941 7.18 30.45 -16.59
C ALA A 941 7.20 29.02 -16.05
N GLU A 942 6.68 28.78 -14.85
CA GLU A 942 6.63 27.45 -14.26
C GLU A 942 5.64 26.51 -14.94
N ASN A 943 4.51 27.03 -15.42
CA ASN A 943 3.57 26.25 -16.23
C ASN A 943 4.09 25.98 -17.66
N GLY A 944 5.14 26.68 -18.10
CA GLY A 944 5.68 26.55 -19.45
C GLY A 944 4.79 27.22 -20.53
N SER A 945 4.04 28.27 -20.17
CA SER A 945 3.12 28.97 -21.09
C SER A 945 3.81 30.11 -21.83
N TYR A 946 4.47 29.83 -22.96
CA TYR A 946 5.22 30.83 -23.75
C TYR A 946 4.40 32.07 -24.08
N GLU A 947 3.17 31.92 -24.60
CA GLU A 947 2.37 33.08 -25.03
C GLU A 947 1.95 33.98 -23.86
N ILE A 948 1.78 33.41 -22.66
CA ILE A 948 1.45 34.19 -21.46
C ILE A 948 2.70 34.92 -20.95
N VAL A 949 3.87 34.26 -20.97
CA VAL A 949 5.15 34.91 -20.65
C VAL A 949 5.38 36.09 -21.59
N GLU A 950 5.21 35.89 -22.89
CA GLU A 950 5.33 36.95 -23.89
C GLU A 950 4.35 38.11 -23.62
N LEU A 951 3.07 37.81 -23.38
CA LEU A 951 2.04 38.81 -23.08
C LEU A 951 2.38 39.63 -21.82
N LEU A 952 2.84 38.98 -20.76
CA LEU A 952 3.22 39.65 -19.51
C LEU A 952 4.43 40.57 -19.71
N LEU A 953 5.45 40.13 -20.45
CA LEU A 953 6.62 40.96 -20.79
C LEU A 953 6.23 42.18 -21.64
N GLN A 954 5.39 41.99 -22.66
CA GLN A 954 4.84 43.09 -23.46
C GLN A 954 4.02 44.08 -22.61
N SER A 955 3.41 43.60 -21.53
CA SER A 955 2.62 44.41 -20.58
C SER A 955 3.47 45.06 -19.48
N GLY A 956 4.80 44.98 -19.56
CA GLY A 956 5.72 45.61 -18.61
C GLY A 956 6.05 44.78 -17.37
N ALA A 957 5.88 43.45 -17.42
CA ALA A 957 6.39 42.58 -16.38
C ALA A 957 7.93 42.66 -16.31
N ASP A 958 8.46 42.89 -15.12
CA ASP A 958 9.90 43.01 -14.89
C ASP A 958 10.51 41.63 -14.65
N VAL A 959 11.38 41.19 -15.57
CA VAL A 959 12.15 39.93 -15.47
C VAL A 959 13.08 39.89 -14.26
N HIS A 960 13.34 41.03 -13.62
CA HIS A 960 14.19 41.15 -12.44
C HIS A 960 13.44 40.98 -11.12
N ILE A 961 12.10 40.92 -11.14
CA ILE A 961 11.27 40.70 -9.94
C ILE A 961 10.94 39.20 -9.84
N GLY A 962 11.33 38.59 -8.70
CA GLY A 962 11.14 37.16 -8.46
C GLY A 962 12.17 36.28 -9.18
N ASN A 963 11.86 34.98 -9.32
CA ASN A 963 12.75 33.94 -9.83
C ASN A 963 12.18 33.24 -11.08
N ALA A 964 11.67 34.02 -12.05
CA ALA A 964 11.02 33.48 -13.26
C ALA A 964 11.91 32.49 -14.04
N PHE A 965 13.22 32.75 -14.11
CA PHE A 965 14.19 31.83 -14.71
C PHE A 965 14.25 30.48 -13.99
N SER A 966 14.31 30.47 -12.65
CA SER A 966 14.32 29.23 -11.87
C SER A 966 13.01 28.47 -12.02
N CYS A 967 11.87 29.18 -12.03
CA CYS A 967 10.56 28.62 -12.30
C CYS A 967 10.47 27.95 -13.69
N ALA A 968 11.00 28.59 -14.74
CA ALA A 968 11.11 27.98 -16.06
C ALA A 968 11.93 26.68 -16.04
N CYS A 969 13.04 26.66 -15.30
CA CYS A 969 13.87 25.47 -15.10
C CYS A 969 13.23 24.38 -14.21
N GLN A 970 12.22 24.73 -13.39
CA GLN A 970 11.48 23.85 -12.48
C GLN A 970 10.27 23.17 -13.10
N CYS A 971 9.84 23.62 -14.28
CA CYS A 971 8.57 23.28 -14.89
C CYS A 971 8.23 21.77 -14.76
N LYS A 972 7.02 21.46 -14.28
CA LYS A 972 6.51 20.09 -14.10
C LYS A 972 5.50 19.77 -15.19
N CYS A 973 5.96 19.56 -16.43
CA CYS A 973 5.07 19.06 -17.47
C CYS A 973 4.63 17.64 -17.10
N GLN A 974 3.40 17.52 -16.57
CA GLN A 974 2.72 16.23 -16.45
C GLN A 974 2.14 15.89 -17.82
N GLY A 975 2.83 15.05 -18.58
CA GLY A 975 2.33 14.57 -19.86
C GLY A 975 3.31 13.64 -20.55
N HIS A 976 2.85 12.44 -20.89
CA HIS A 976 3.53 11.51 -21.78
C HIS A 976 3.55 12.12 -23.19
N GLY A 977 4.62 12.84 -23.52
CA GLY A 977 4.86 13.42 -24.83
C GLY A 977 6.21 14.14 -24.79
N ASP A 978 7.05 13.91 -25.80
CA ASP A 978 8.42 14.39 -25.95
C ASP A 978 8.89 15.49 -24.99
N ARG A 979 9.98 15.23 -24.25
CA ARG A 979 10.65 16.18 -23.32
C ARG A 979 11.03 17.52 -23.98
N LYS A 980 10.97 17.63 -25.32
CA LYS A 980 11.20 18.83 -26.13
C LYS A 980 9.98 19.75 -26.31
N SER A 981 8.76 19.32 -25.96
CA SER A 981 7.51 20.02 -26.30
C SER A 981 7.06 21.11 -25.32
N CYS A 982 7.82 21.37 -24.27
CA CYS A 982 7.40 22.23 -23.16
C CYS A 982 7.76 23.71 -23.31
N GLY A 983 8.34 24.13 -24.44
CA GLY A 983 8.71 25.54 -24.68
C GLY A 983 9.71 26.11 -23.67
N ARG A 984 10.35 25.30 -22.82
CA ARG A 984 11.19 25.76 -21.69
C ARG A 984 12.42 26.50 -22.17
N TYR A 985 13.08 25.94 -23.19
CA TYR A 985 14.24 26.58 -23.81
C TYR A 985 13.83 27.94 -24.37
N GLU A 986 12.71 27.99 -25.09
CA GLU A 986 12.15 29.18 -25.72
C GLU A 986 11.71 30.22 -24.67
N ILE A 987 11.17 29.80 -23.53
CA ILE A 987 10.82 30.68 -22.41
C ILE A 987 12.09 31.25 -21.77
N VAL A 988 13.10 30.42 -21.49
CA VAL A 988 14.37 30.90 -20.94
C VAL A 988 15.06 31.85 -21.91
N GLU A 989 15.03 31.55 -23.21
CA GLU A 989 15.55 32.42 -24.27
C GLU A 989 14.79 33.74 -24.34
N LEU A 990 13.45 33.72 -24.27
CA LEU A 990 12.60 34.91 -24.25
C LEU A 990 12.86 35.78 -23.00
N LEU A 991 13.00 35.16 -21.83
CA LEU A 991 13.36 35.85 -20.60
C LEU A 991 14.76 36.47 -20.73
N LEU A 992 15.75 35.74 -21.26
CA LEU A 992 17.10 36.25 -21.52
C LEU A 992 17.10 37.43 -22.51
N ALA A 993 16.25 37.40 -23.54
CA ALA A 993 16.13 38.49 -24.52
C ALA A 993 15.60 39.79 -23.89
N ASN A 994 14.81 39.68 -22.83
CA ASN A 994 14.26 40.81 -22.07
C ASN A 994 15.07 41.12 -20.80
N TYR A 995 16.19 40.41 -20.58
CA TYR A 995 17.05 40.56 -19.41
C TYR A 995 18.30 41.35 -19.75
N ASP A 996 18.47 42.49 -19.09
CA ASP A 996 19.71 43.26 -19.19
C ASP A 996 20.82 42.59 -18.37
N ILE A 997 21.79 42.00 -19.08
CA ILE A 997 22.92 41.21 -18.55
C ILE A 997 23.97 42.11 -17.86
N GLU A 998 24.03 43.41 -18.15
CA GLU A 998 25.14 44.29 -17.71
C GLU A 998 24.97 44.89 -16.30
N SER A 999 23.84 44.68 -15.64
CA SER A 999 23.59 45.31 -14.33
C SER A 999 24.29 44.59 -13.17
N LYS A 1000 24.81 45.35 -12.20
CA LYS A 1000 25.66 44.86 -11.10
C LYS A 1000 24.97 43.96 -10.06
N ASP A 1001 23.65 44.00 -9.90
CA ASP A 1001 22.91 43.21 -8.88
C ASP A 1001 22.50 41.79 -9.40
N LYS A 1002 22.87 41.43 -10.64
CA LYS A 1002 22.21 40.39 -11.46
C LYS A 1002 22.95 39.06 -11.67
N SER A 1003 24.13 38.84 -11.06
CA SER A 1003 24.83 37.53 -11.12
C SER A 1003 24.06 36.42 -10.39
N SER A 1004 23.29 36.78 -9.36
CA SER A 1004 22.58 35.80 -8.51
C SER A 1004 21.37 35.14 -9.18
N ILE A 1005 20.66 35.81 -10.10
CA ILE A 1005 19.45 35.26 -10.73
C ILE A 1005 19.83 34.18 -11.76
N LEU A 1006 20.81 34.48 -12.62
CA LEU A 1006 21.36 33.51 -13.57
C LEU A 1006 22.06 32.36 -12.84
N ALA A 1007 22.72 32.63 -11.71
CA ALA A 1007 23.29 31.59 -10.85
C ALA A 1007 22.23 30.62 -10.30
N SER A 1008 21.13 31.16 -9.76
CA SER A 1008 20.02 30.34 -9.27
C SER A 1008 19.33 29.55 -10.39
N ALA A 1009 19.19 30.14 -11.57
CA ALA A 1009 18.65 29.46 -12.75
C ALA A 1009 19.57 28.32 -13.24
N LEU A 1010 20.89 28.57 -13.27
CA LEU A 1010 21.91 27.60 -13.65
C LEU A 1010 21.97 26.45 -12.65
N PHE A 1011 21.92 26.77 -11.35
CA PHE A 1011 21.83 25.79 -10.28
C PHE A 1011 20.61 24.89 -10.45
N GLU A 1012 19.44 25.49 -10.71
CA GLU A 1012 18.19 24.75 -10.83
C GLU A 1012 18.16 23.86 -12.10
N ALA A 1013 18.64 24.38 -13.23
CA ALA A 1013 18.79 23.60 -14.46
C ALA A 1013 19.77 22.42 -14.29
N ALA A 1014 20.86 22.62 -13.54
CA ALA A 1014 21.81 21.58 -13.19
C ALA A 1014 21.21 20.52 -12.25
N ARG A 1015 20.35 20.96 -11.31
CA ARG A 1015 19.64 20.09 -10.36
C ARG A 1015 18.56 19.24 -11.05
N THR A 1016 17.90 19.77 -12.08
CA THR A 1016 16.79 19.08 -12.80
C THR A 1016 17.25 18.32 -14.05
N GLY A 1017 18.50 18.49 -14.48
CA GLY A 1017 19.09 17.72 -15.58
C GLY A 1017 18.90 18.32 -16.98
N HIS A 1018 18.66 19.63 -17.10
CA HIS A 1018 18.44 20.31 -18.38
C HIS A 1018 19.75 20.80 -19.01
N SER A 1019 20.43 19.92 -19.76
CA SER A 1019 21.77 20.21 -20.33
C SER A 1019 21.77 21.36 -21.36
N ASP A 1020 20.74 21.44 -22.19
CA ASP A 1020 20.53 22.50 -23.18
C ASP A 1020 20.36 23.89 -22.54
N ILE A 1021 19.59 23.97 -21.46
CA ILE A 1021 19.41 25.21 -20.70
C ILE A 1021 20.70 25.58 -19.96
N VAL A 1022 21.43 24.61 -19.41
CA VAL A 1022 22.75 24.84 -18.79
C VAL A 1022 23.71 25.43 -19.82
N GLU A 1023 23.81 24.85 -21.02
CA GLU A 1023 24.65 25.36 -22.11
C GLU A 1023 24.23 26.78 -22.52
N LEU A 1024 22.93 27.05 -22.66
CA LEU A 1024 22.41 28.38 -22.99
C LEU A 1024 22.78 29.42 -21.93
N LEU A 1025 22.58 29.11 -20.64
CA LEU A 1025 22.90 30.01 -19.54
C LEU A 1025 24.40 30.29 -19.46
N LEU A 1026 25.24 29.26 -19.60
CA LEU A 1026 26.71 29.41 -19.65
C LEU A 1026 27.15 30.25 -20.85
N ALA A 1027 26.57 30.04 -22.03
CA ALA A 1027 26.84 30.84 -23.23
C ALA A 1027 26.45 32.32 -23.05
N LYS A 1028 25.49 32.62 -22.18
CA LYS A 1028 25.10 33.99 -21.78
C LYS A 1028 25.88 34.51 -20.56
N SER A 1029 27.07 33.97 -20.32
CA SER A 1029 27.99 34.40 -19.25
C SER A 1029 27.43 34.19 -17.84
N ALA A 1030 26.54 33.21 -17.63
CA ALA A 1030 26.21 32.77 -16.28
C ALA A 1030 27.49 32.21 -15.61
N ASP A 1031 27.80 32.70 -14.42
CA ASP A 1031 28.97 32.24 -13.69
C ASP A 1031 28.75 30.81 -13.20
N ALA A 1032 29.54 29.87 -13.75
CA ALA A 1032 29.52 28.45 -13.40
C ALA A 1032 29.85 28.20 -11.92
N ASN A 1033 30.47 29.17 -11.26
CA ASN A 1033 30.88 29.15 -9.87
C ASN A 1033 29.93 29.87 -8.92
N ALA A 1034 28.91 30.56 -9.44
CA ALA A 1034 28.11 31.42 -8.60
C ALA A 1034 27.31 30.63 -7.55
N GLU A 1035 27.19 31.25 -6.38
CA GLU A 1035 26.45 30.72 -5.24
C GLU A 1035 24.96 31.04 -5.41
N ALA A 1036 24.13 29.99 -5.44
CA ALA A 1036 22.67 30.17 -5.48
C ALA A 1036 22.19 30.77 -4.15
N HIS A 1037 21.72 32.02 -4.17
CA HIS A 1037 21.14 32.66 -2.98
C HIS A 1037 19.69 32.20 -2.78
N GLY A 1038 19.33 31.81 -1.56
CA GLY A 1038 17.96 31.43 -1.18
C GLY A 1038 17.67 29.92 -1.12
N ALA A 1039 18.59 29.06 -1.56
CA ALA A 1039 18.59 27.67 -1.11
C ALA A 1039 19.05 27.64 0.35
N ALA A 1040 18.50 26.74 1.17
CA ALA A 1040 18.89 26.60 2.58
C ALA A 1040 20.39 26.23 2.80
N TYR A 1041 21.16 26.11 1.72
CA TYR A 1041 22.49 25.56 1.62
C TYR A 1041 23.31 26.37 0.60
N GLN A 1042 24.51 26.83 0.97
CA GLN A 1042 25.46 27.53 0.09
C GLN A 1042 25.97 26.59 -1.00
N SER A 1043 25.21 26.43 -2.09
CA SER A 1043 25.39 25.33 -3.07
C SER A 1043 25.76 25.87 -4.45
N HIS A 1044 26.60 25.12 -5.15
CA HIS A 1044 27.04 25.44 -6.51
C HIS A 1044 26.45 24.46 -7.52
N PRO A 1045 26.22 24.86 -8.79
CA PRO A 1045 25.67 23.97 -9.82
C PRO A 1045 26.42 22.64 -9.95
N ILE A 1046 27.76 22.68 -9.82
CA ILE A 1046 28.62 21.49 -9.88
C ILE A 1046 28.43 20.51 -8.72
N THR A 1047 27.85 20.95 -7.59
CA THR A 1047 27.64 20.09 -6.41
C THR A 1047 26.34 19.28 -6.47
N VAL A 1048 25.38 19.65 -7.33
CA VAL A 1048 24.05 18.99 -7.42
C VAL A 1048 23.88 18.10 -8.64
N ALA A 1049 24.48 18.46 -9.78
CA ALA A 1049 24.44 17.64 -10.99
C ALA A 1049 25.01 16.21 -10.81
N PRO A 1050 26.09 15.99 -10.01
CA PRO A 1050 26.65 14.67 -9.80
C PRO A 1050 25.74 13.69 -9.07
N LEU A 1051 24.86 14.15 -8.17
CA LEU A 1051 23.90 13.28 -7.47
C LEU A 1051 22.93 12.60 -8.46
N GLY A 1052 22.46 13.37 -9.46
CA GLY A 1052 21.52 12.90 -10.47
C GLY A 1052 22.16 12.16 -11.65
N GLY A 1053 23.49 12.00 -11.69
CA GLY A 1053 24.17 11.31 -12.78
C GLY A 1053 24.28 12.11 -14.09
N TYR A 1054 24.18 13.44 -14.05
CA TYR A 1054 24.11 14.28 -15.25
C TYR A 1054 25.50 14.59 -15.83
N TYR A 1055 26.16 13.59 -16.44
CA TYR A 1055 27.52 13.71 -17.00
C TYR A 1055 27.72 14.95 -17.88
N ARG A 1056 26.83 15.18 -18.87
CA ARG A 1056 26.97 16.33 -19.81
C ARG A 1056 26.93 17.68 -19.10
N ILE A 1057 26.17 17.79 -18.01
CA ILE A 1057 26.09 19.02 -17.22
C ILE A 1057 27.39 19.22 -16.44
N VAL A 1058 27.92 18.18 -15.81
CA VAL A 1058 29.21 18.24 -15.10
C VAL A 1058 30.32 18.62 -16.06
N GLU A 1059 30.35 18.02 -17.26
CA GLU A 1059 31.30 18.33 -18.32
C GLU A 1059 31.17 19.79 -18.79
N ALA A 1060 29.95 20.27 -19.07
CA ALA A 1060 29.71 21.64 -19.49
C ALA A 1060 30.10 22.66 -18.42
N LEU A 1061 29.80 22.40 -17.15
CA LEU A 1061 30.19 23.26 -16.03
C LEU A 1061 31.72 23.34 -15.88
N LEU A 1062 32.41 22.20 -15.91
CA LEU A 1062 33.88 22.15 -15.83
C LEU A 1062 34.54 22.86 -17.03
N ALA A 1063 34.03 22.64 -18.24
CA ALA A 1063 34.51 23.31 -19.46
C ALA A 1063 34.35 24.84 -19.40
N ASN A 1064 33.38 25.33 -18.63
CA ASN A 1064 33.14 26.76 -18.38
C ASN A 1064 33.78 27.26 -17.07
N GLY A 1065 34.80 26.57 -16.56
CA GLY A 1065 35.62 27.03 -15.45
C GLY A 1065 34.99 26.83 -14.07
N ALA A 1066 34.03 25.91 -13.92
CA ALA A 1066 33.55 25.52 -12.60
C ALA A 1066 34.70 24.91 -11.77
N ALA A 1067 34.89 25.40 -10.54
CA ALA A 1067 35.86 24.85 -9.63
C ALA A 1067 35.43 23.45 -9.18
N VAL A 1068 36.31 22.47 -9.41
CA VAL A 1068 36.06 21.05 -9.15
C VAL A 1068 35.82 20.75 -7.67
N ASP A 1069 36.55 21.44 -6.78
CA ASP A 1069 36.51 21.29 -5.32
C ASP A 1069 35.70 22.41 -4.64
N MET A 1070 34.55 22.73 -5.20
CA MET A 1070 33.57 23.62 -4.55
C MET A 1070 33.07 22.98 -3.25
N GLY A 1071 33.64 23.42 -2.12
CA GLY A 1071 33.18 23.16 -0.76
C GLY A 1071 32.97 24.47 0.02
N PRO A 1072 32.19 24.49 1.12
CA PRO A 1072 31.83 25.73 1.80
C PRO A 1072 33.05 26.48 2.35
N ARG A 1073 33.08 27.80 2.17
CA ARG A 1073 34.16 28.70 2.61
C ARG A 1073 34.18 28.99 4.13
N ASP A 1074 33.28 28.42 4.93
CA ASP A 1074 33.22 28.73 6.37
C ASP A 1074 32.71 27.54 7.22
N VAL A 1075 33.61 26.92 7.97
CA VAL A 1075 33.37 25.72 8.82
C VAL A 1075 32.72 26.04 10.17
N ASN A 1076 32.38 27.31 10.45
CA ASN A 1076 31.96 27.75 11.78
C ASN A 1076 30.45 27.97 12.00
N MET A 1077 29.57 27.72 11.00
CA MET A 1077 28.11 27.74 11.24
C MET A 1077 27.61 26.35 11.67
N ARG A 1078 27.20 26.24 12.94
CA ARG A 1078 26.56 25.04 13.51
C ARG A 1078 25.33 24.63 12.67
N GLY A 1079 25.47 23.57 11.87
CA GLY A 1079 24.34 22.84 11.28
C GLY A 1079 24.37 22.55 9.77
N ASN A 1080 25.37 23.02 8.99
CA ASN A 1080 25.39 22.78 7.55
C ASN A 1080 25.92 21.38 7.16
N ARG A 1081 25.09 20.59 6.48
CA ARG A 1081 25.44 19.29 5.86
C ARG A 1081 25.66 19.51 4.36
N MET A 1082 26.90 19.58 3.89
CA MET A 1082 27.17 19.75 2.46
C MET A 1082 28.40 18.97 2.02
N ALA A 1083 28.23 18.14 0.98
CA ALA A 1083 29.26 17.30 0.39
C ALA A 1083 29.73 17.87 -0.97
N SER A 1084 30.97 17.58 -1.37
CA SER A 1084 31.57 17.97 -2.65
C SER A 1084 30.92 17.23 -3.83
N ALA A 1085 31.19 17.72 -5.05
CA ALA A 1085 30.78 17.06 -6.28
C ALA A 1085 31.23 15.58 -6.33
N LEU A 1086 32.46 15.31 -5.89
CA LEU A 1086 33.03 13.97 -5.84
C LEU A 1086 32.28 13.08 -4.85
N GLN A 1087 31.97 13.60 -3.66
CA GLN A 1087 31.21 12.88 -2.63
C GLN A 1087 29.80 12.50 -3.09
N TRP A 1088 29.07 13.41 -3.76
CA TRP A 1088 27.74 13.11 -4.29
C TRP A 1088 27.78 12.14 -5.47
N ALA A 1089 28.76 12.26 -6.37
CA ALA A 1089 28.97 11.29 -7.45
C ALA A 1089 29.24 9.87 -6.89
N SER A 1090 30.08 9.79 -5.84
CA SER A 1090 30.43 8.56 -5.15
C SER A 1090 29.26 7.95 -4.39
N ALA A 1091 28.44 8.74 -3.69
CA ALA A 1091 27.22 8.27 -3.04
C ALA A 1091 26.19 7.72 -4.05
N GLY A 1092 26.06 8.40 -5.20
CA GLY A 1092 25.12 8.06 -6.27
C GLY A 1092 25.54 6.90 -7.17
N GLY A 1093 26.79 6.42 -7.08
CA GLY A 1093 27.28 5.30 -7.92
C GLY A 1093 27.68 5.70 -9.34
N HIS A 1094 27.93 6.99 -9.60
CA HIS A 1094 28.15 7.50 -10.96
C HIS A 1094 29.63 7.46 -11.38
N TYR A 1095 30.13 6.27 -11.71
CA TYR A 1095 31.54 6.00 -12.03
C TYR A 1095 32.17 6.99 -13.04
N GLU A 1096 31.49 7.25 -14.15
CA GLU A 1096 31.98 8.14 -15.22
C GLU A 1096 32.16 9.59 -14.74
N ILE A 1097 31.29 10.04 -13.82
CA ILE A 1097 31.38 11.38 -13.22
C ILE A 1097 32.50 11.43 -12.19
N VAL A 1098 32.66 10.38 -11.37
CA VAL A 1098 33.80 10.26 -10.44
C VAL A 1098 35.12 10.32 -11.22
N ARG A 1099 35.23 9.58 -12.32
CA ARG A 1099 36.41 9.61 -13.19
C ARG A 1099 36.66 11.00 -13.78
N LEU A 1100 35.60 11.67 -14.27
CA LEU A 1100 35.69 13.02 -14.82
C LEU A 1100 36.16 14.04 -13.78
N LEU A 1101 35.61 14.00 -12.56
CA LEU A 1101 35.98 14.91 -11.48
C LEU A 1101 37.43 14.71 -11.03
N LEU A 1102 37.86 13.45 -10.86
CA LEU A 1102 39.26 13.13 -10.52
C LEU A 1102 40.24 13.57 -11.63
N ALA A 1103 39.88 13.37 -12.89
CA ALA A 1103 40.69 13.82 -14.03
C ALA A 1103 40.81 15.35 -14.10
N ASN A 1104 39.84 16.08 -13.55
CA ASN A 1104 39.87 17.55 -13.43
C ASN A 1104 40.46 18.03 -12.10
N GLY A 1105 41.11 17.14 -11.34
CA GLY A 1105 41.88 17.51 -10.15
C GLY A 1105 41.09 17.58 -8.85
N ALA A 1106 39.93 16.91 -8.76
CA ALA A 1106 39.18 16.82 -7.51
C ALA A 1106 40.02 16.22 -6.37
N ASP A 1107 39.98 16.84 -5.19
CA ASP A 1107 40.62 16.31 -3.99
C ASP A 1107 39.88 15.04 -3.52
N VAL A 1108 40.51 13.89 -3.78
CA VAL A 1108 40.03 12.55 -3.40
C VAL A 1108 39.80 12.42 -1.88
N ASN A 1109 40.48 13.24 -1.07
CA ASN A 1109 40.43 13.23 0.39
C ASN A 1109 39.71 14.45 0.98
N ALA A 1110 38.95 15.20 0.17
CA ALA A 1110 38.18 16.35 0.64
C ALA A 1110 37.27 15.98 1.83
N LYS A 1111 37.36 16.75 2.92
CA LYS A 1111 36.58 16.53 4.15
C LYS A 1111 35.24 17.27 4.10
N GLY A 1112 34.15 16.55 3.86
CA GLY A 1112 32.79 17.08 3.67
C GLY A 1112 31.99 17.32 4.96
N GLY A 1113 32.64 17.82 6.02
CA GLY A 1113 31.99 17.97 7.33
C GLY A 1113 31.62 16.61 7.96
N HIS A 1114 30.36 16.42 8.37
CA HIS A 1114 29.89 15.22 9.10
C HIS A 1114 29.47 14.02 8.22
N LEU A 1115 29.59 14.11 6.89
CA LEU A 1115 29.12 13.07 5.95
C LEU A 1115 30.20 12.04 5.58
N GLY A 1116 31.46 12.25 5.98
CA GLY A 1116 32.60 11.40 5.60
C GLY A 1116 33.20 11.74 4.22
N SER A 1117 34.27 11.05 3.82
CA SER A 1117 34.97 11.17 2.54
C SER A 1117 34.19 10.51 1.39
N ALA A 1118 34.61 10.77 0.14
CA ALA A 1118 34.06 10.10 -1.04
C ALA A 1118 34.16 8.57 -0.94
N LEU A 1119 35.25 8.06 -0.34
CA LEU A 1119 35.47 6.63 -0.10
C LEU A 1119 34.44 6.05 0.88
N GLN A 1120 34.16 6.75 2.00
CA GLN A 1120 33.15 6.32 2.97
C GLN A 1120 31.74 6.30 2.35
N LEU A 1121 31.41 7.30 1.53
CA LEU A 1121 30.10 7.42 0.88
C LEU A 1121 29.88 6.42 -0.27
N ALA A 1122 30.94 5.99 -0.97
CA ALA A 1122 30.86 4.89 -1.94
C ALA A 1122 30.76 3.52 -1.26
N ALA A 1123 31.36 3.37 -0.07
CA ALA A 1123 31.50 2.08 0.59
C ALA A 1123 30.20 1.53 1.21
N GLY A 1124 29.36 2.39 1.80
CA GLY A 1124 28.08 1.97 2.40
C GLY A 1124 27.06 1.40 1.40
N PRO A 1125 26.84 2.04 0.24
CA PRO A 1125 25.97 1.53 -0.83
C PRO A 1125 26.54 0.34 -1.63
N GLY A 1126 27.84 0.06 -1.54
CA GLY A 1126 28.46 -1.09 -2.21
C GLY A 1126 29.07 -0.80 -3.59
N HIS A 1127 29.39 0.46 -3.91
CA HIS A 1127 29.94 0.89 -5.21
C HIS A 1127 31.43 0.55 -5.33
N HIS A 1128 31.76 -0.75 -5.38
CA HIS A 1128 33.12 -1.27 -5.30
C HIS A 1128 34.05 -0.79 -6.44
N GLU A 1129 33.57 -0.61 -7.68
CA GLU A 1129 34.39 -0.08 -8.78
C GLU A 1129 34.78 1.39 -8.56
N ILE A 1130 33.92 2.15 -7.85
CA ILE A 1130 34.23 3.52 -7.43
C ILE A 1130 35.21 3.50 -6.26
N VAL A 1131 35.06 2.57 -5.32
CA VAL A 1131 36.01 2.37 -4.21
C VAL A 1131 37.41 2.05 -4.75
N GLU A 1132 37.53 1.13 -5.72
CA GLU A 1132 38.79 0.84 -6.40
C GLU A 1132 39.37 2.08 -7.10
N LEU A 1133 38.53 2.82 -7.83
CA LEU A 1133 38.95 4.04 -8.53
C LEU A 1133 39.46 5.11 -7.56
N LEU A 1134 38.77 5.34 -6.44
CA LEU A 1134 39.16 6.30 -5.41
C LEU A 1134 40.49 5.89 -4.74
N LEU A 1135 40.65 4.61 -4.39
CA LEU A 1135 41.89 4.07 -3.81
C LEU A 1135 43.07 4.21 -4.78
N ALA A 1136 42.85 3.92 -6.07
CA ALA A 1136 43.87 4.10 -7.11
C ALA A 1136 44.32 5.57 -7.27
N HIS A 1137 43.48 6.53 -6.89
CA HIS A 1137 43.79 7.96 -6.90
C HIS A 1137 44.28 8.49 -5.54
N GLY A 1138 44.59 7.60 -4.58
CA GLY A 1138 45.19 7.97 -3.30
C GLY A 1138 44.18 8.34 -2.20
N ALA A 1139 42.95 7.83 -2.26
CA ALA A 1139 42.02 7.93 -1.14
C ALA A 1139 42.62 7.31 0.13
N ASP A 1140 42.53 8.03 1.24
CA ASP A 1140 42.94 7.54 2.56
C ASP A 1140 41.97 6.45 3.02
N ILE A 1141 42.43 5.21 2.95
CA ILE A 1141 41.66 4.01 3.33
C ILE A 1141 41.28 4.01 4.81
N GLU A 1142 42.03 4.73 5.64
CA GLU A 1142 41.81 4.87 7.07
C GLU A 1142 41.10 6.18 7.43
N ALA A 1143 40.62 6.95 6.44
CA ALA A 1143 39.91 8.19 6.65
C ALA A 1143 38.71 8.00 7.59
N ARG A 1144 38.69 8.80 8.66
CA ARG A 1144 37.67 8.83 9.71
C ARG A 1144 37.50 10.27 10.18
N ASP A 1145 36.29 10.63 10.60
CA ASP A 1145 36.05 11.84 11.38
C ASP A 1145 35.52 11.47 12.78
N ASP A 1146 35.43 12.45 13.70
CA ASP A 1146 35.02 12.24 15.11
C ASP A 1146 33.59 11.67 15.28
N ARG A 1147 32.83 11.50 14.18
CA ARG A 1147 31.43 11.06 14.16
C ARG A 1147 31.08 10.04 13.06
N SER A 1148 31.94 9.78 12.08
CA SER A 1148 31.68 8.88 10.94
C SER A 1148 32.52 7.59 10.98
N PRO A 1149 31.90 6.42 10.73
CA PRO A 1149 32.61 5.14 10.64
C PRO A 1149 33.53 5.09 9.43
N SER A 1150 34.63 4.35 9.50
CA SER A 1150 35.54 4.15 8.34
C SER A 1150 34.81 3.50 7.15
N ALA A 1151 35.43 3.54 5.97
CA ALA A 1151 34.87 2.89 4.77
C ALA A 1151 34.61 1.39 5.01
N LEU A 1152 35.54 0.69 5.69
CA LEU A 1152 35.39 -0.72 6.06
C LEU A 1152 34.23 -0.93 7.03
N GLN A 1153 34.13 -0.11 8.09
CA GLN A 1153 33.03 -0.20 9.07
C GLN A 1153 31.66 0.07 8.43
N SER A 1154 31.59 1.03 7.50
CA SER A 1154 30.37 1.34 6.73
C SER A 1154 29.97 0.17 5.84
N ALA A 1155 30.88 -0.32 5.00
CA ALA A 1155 30.63 -1.47 4.13
C ALA A 1155 30.22 -2.72 4.93
N SER A 1156 30.86 -2.95 6.10
CA SER A 1156 30.54 -4.08 6.96
C SER A 1156 29.17 -3.98 7.63
N GLY A 1157 28.78 -2.81 8.12
CA GLY A 1157 27.47 -2.58 8.72
C GLY A 1157 26.30 -2.58 7.72
N PHE A 1158 26.56 -2.44 6.42
CA PHE A 1158 25.56 -2.52 5.36
C PHE A 1158 25.64 -3.83 4.54
N GLY A 1159 26.53 -4.77 4.90
CA GLY A 1159 26.59 -6.09 4.26
C GLY A 1159 27.26 -6.13 2.89
N GLN A 1160 28.05 -5.13 2.53
CA GLN A 1160 28.63 -4.98 1.18
C GLN A 1160 29.88 -5.86 0.98
N TYR A 1161 29.65 -7.15 0.73
CA TYR A 1161 30.71 -8.17 0.67
C TYR A 1161 31.88 -7.82 -0.26
N GLU A 1162 31.60 -7.45 -1.51
CA GLU A 1162 32.65 -7.18 -2.50
C GLU A 1162 33.47 -5.94 -2.13
N THR A 1163 32.81 -4.91 -1.63
CA THR A 1163 33.47 -3.70 -1.13
C THR A 1163 34.33 -3.96 0.10
N VAL A 1164 33.85 -4.81 1.03
CA VAL A 1164 34.67 -5.25 2.18
C VAL A 1164 35.90 -6.01 1.70
N ARG A 1165 35.76 -6.89 0.70
CA ARG A 1165 36.89 -7.62 0.10
C ARG A 1165 37.93 -6.66 -0.48
N VAL A 1166 37.50 -5.74 -1.34
CA VAL A 1166 38.37 -4.73 -1.97
C VAL A 1166 39.10 -3.87 -0.92
N LEU A 1167 38.39 -3.42 0.13
CA LEU A 1167 39.00 -2.62 1.19
C LEU A 1167 40.06 -3.42 1.98
N LEU A 1168 39.80 -4.69 2.29
CA LEU A 1168 40.76 -5.56 2.97
C LEU A 1168 41.98 -5.86 2.10
N GLU A 1169 41.78 -6.15 0.81
CA GLU A 1169 42.85 -6.37 -0.17
C GLU A 1169 43.76 -5.15 -0.33
N ASN A 1170 43.21 -3.94 -0.17
CA ASN A 1170 43.95 -2.67 -0.19
C ASN A 1170 44.49 -2.24 1.19
N GLY A 1171 44.45 -3.13 2.19
CA GLY A 1171 45.14 -2.94 3.47
C GLY A 1171 44.35 -2.21 4.56
N ALA A 1172 43.01 -2.18 4.46
CA ALA A 1172 42.17 -1.59 5.52
C ALA A 1172 42.36 -2.33 6.86
N ASN A 1173 42.49 -1.56 7.95
CA ASN A 1173 42.67 -2.12 9.28
C ASN A 1173 41.38 -2.78 9.80
N VAL A 1174 41.34 -4.11 9.70
CA VAL A 1174 40.23 -4.98 10.10
C VAL A 1174 39.80 -4.81 11.57
N ASN A 1175 40.73 -4.46 12.46
CA ASN A 1175 40.51 -4.37 13.90
C ASN A 1175 40.30 -2.94 14.40
N ALA A 1176 40.14 -2.00 13.49
CA ALA A 1176 40.03 -0.61 13.87
C ALA A 1176 38.67 -0.29 14.49
N ARG A 1177 38.69 0.59 15.49
CA ARG A 1177 37.52 0.93 16.32
C ARG A 1177 36.95 2.30 16.00
N ILE A 1178 35.65 2.47 16.20
CA ILE A 1178 34.99 3.77 16.06
C ILE A 1178 35.43 4.70 17.21
N SER A 1179 35.98 5.86 16.86
CA SER A 1179 36.31 6.95 17.78
C SER A 1179 35.14 7.94 17.88
N GLY A 1180 34.54 8.11 19.07
CA GLY A 1180 33.44 9.08 19.28
C GLY A 1180 32.61 8.82 20.54
N ARG A 1181 31.59 9.67 20.81
CA ARG A 1181 30.56 9.43 21.84
C ARG A 1181 29.23 9.05 21.16
N GLY A 1182 28.71 7.86 21.46
CA GLY A 1182 27.44 7.33 20.93
C GLY A 1182 27.34 5.81 21.10
N SER A 1183 26.18 5.20 20.77
CA SER A 1183 25.92 3.77 20.98
C SER A 1183 26.91 2.84 20.26
N TRP A 1184 27.50 3.31 19.16
CA TRP A 1184 28.43 2.57 18.30
C TRP A 1184 29.91 2.85 18.61
N SER A 1185 30.19 3.61 19.68
CA SER A 1185 31.57 3.94 20.06
C SER A 1185 32.35 2.68 20.43
N ASN A 1186 33.63 2.63 20.07
CA ASN A 1186 34.55 1.52 20.36
C ASN A 1186 34.27 0.20 19.62
N MET A 1187 33.28 0.15 18.72
CA MET A 1187 32.97 -1.05 17.93
C MET A 1187 33.93 -1.26 16.75
N THR A 1188 34.21 -2.53 16.43
CA THR A 1188 34.96 -2.95 15.23
C THR A 1188 34.03 -3.25 14.04
N ALA A 1189 34.60 -3.39 12.84
CA ALA A 1189 33.85 -3.81 11.65
C ALA A 1189 33.15 -5.17 11.85
N LEU A 1190 33.78 -6.11 12.57
CA LEU A 1190 33.20 -7.41 12.89
C LEU A 1190 32.00 -7.29 13.83
N GLN A 1191 32.11 -6.48 14.88
CA GLN A 1191 31.02 -6.28 15.83
C GLN A 1191 29.82 -5.58 15.18
N LEU A 1192 30.06 -4.63 14.26
CA LEU A 1192 29.00 -4.01 13.45
C LEU A 1192 28.33 -4.99 12.48
N ALA A 1193 29.12 -5.86 11.83
CA ALA A 1193 28.58 -6.91 10.97
C ALA A 1193 27.71 -7.89 11.77
N LEU A 1194 28.12 -8.28 12.98
CA LEU A 1194 27.36 -9.19 13.83
C LEU A 1194 26.08 -8.55 14.41
N GLU A 1195 26.15 -7.30 14.90
CA GLU A 1195 24.98 -6.58 15.41
C GLU A 1195 23.90 -6.40 14.33
N ARG A 1196 24.31 -6.23 13.07
CA ARG A 1196 23.41 -6.09 11.92
C ARG A 1196 23.18 -7.37 11.13
N ILE A 1197 23.56 -8.53 11.69
CA ILE A 1197 23.23 -9.87 11.16
C ILE A 1197 23.84 -10.09 9.74
N GLN A 1198 25.04 -9.56 9.50
CA GLN A 1198 25.79 -9.69 8.24
C GLN A 1198 26.81 -10.84 8.30
N TYR A 1199 26.33 -12.07 8.48
CA TYR A 1199 27.18 -13.25 8.75
C TYR A 1199 28.25 -13.50 7.69
N ARG A 1200 27.91 -13.37 6.41
CA ARG A 1200 28.85 -13.60 5.30
C ARG A 1200 30.00 -12.58 5.28
N VAL A 1201 29.76 -11.37 5.77
CA VAL A 1201 30.79 -10.34 5.95
C VAL A 1201 31.58 -10.58 7.23
N ALA A 1202 30.93 -11.04 8.30
CA ALA A 1202 31.61 -11.44 9.53
C ALA A 1202 32.63 -12.57 9.27
N ASP A 1203 32.24 -13.59 8.50
CA ASP A 1203 33.14 -14.67 8.07
C ASP A 1203 34.35 -14.13 7.29
N LEU A 1204 34.12 -13.18 6.38
CA LEU A 1204 35.17 -12.54 5.59
C LEU A 1204 36.14 -11.73 6.47
N LEU A 1205 35.61 -11.00 7.45
CA LEU A 1205 36.41 -10.21 8.41
C LEU A 1205 37.24 -11.12 9.32
N VAL A 1206 36.67 -12.22 9.82
CA VAL A 1206 37.40 -13.24 10.62
C VAL A 1206 38.50 -13.88 9.79
N ALA A 1207 38.22 -14.23 8.54
CA ALA A 1207 39.23 -14.78 7.62
C ALA A 1207 40.42 -13.83 7.37
N HIS A 1208 40.22 -12.52 7.53
CA HIS A 1208 41.25 -11.48 7.39
C HIS A 1208 41.80 -10.99 8.73
N GLY A 1209 41.59 -11.74 9.83
CA GLY A 1209 42.23 -11.49 11.13
C GLY A 1209 41.48 -10.52 12.04
N ALA A 1210 40.16 -10.39 11.89
CA ALA A 1210 39.33 -9.73 12.89
C ALA A 1210 39.38 -10.51 14.21
N ASN A 1211 39.63 -9.83 15.32
CA ASN A 1211 39.64 -10.44 16.65
C ASN A 1211 38.20 -10.70 17.12
N GLU A 1212 37.94 -11.92 17.60
CA GLU A 1212 36.67 -12.34 18.23
C GLU A 1212 36.31 -11.51 19.47
#